data_AF-A0A4Q9PTP4-F1
#
_entry.id   AF-A0A4Q9PTP4-F1
#
_cell.length_a   1.000
_cell.length_b   1.000
_cell.length_c   1.000
_cell.angle_alpha   90.00
_cell.angle_beta   90.00
_cell.angle_gamma   90.00
#
_symmetry.space_group_name_H-M   'P 1'
#
loop_
_entity.id
_entity.type
_entity.pdbx_description
1 polymer ?
#
loop_
_entity_poly.entity_id
_entity_poly.type
_entity_poly.pdbx_seq_one_letter_code
_entity_poly.pdbx_strand_id
1 'polypeptide(L)'
;MSCSSGSPRFAVLYDSLPTDVQSAIVQKQLIPLLDHASKARRNRVLSSAAKMHRRHARIPALDLRSKQREVNALLDDLHRDAKRSFVHDRSRRTELLEQTVESVTCWLNDIWRVVYEHNVDFMLAHRCLVFTMNTIDQIGHARASCRCALTSMYVPITIKRRSGKVVKSWEVNGAHNVGEVLEFIWRDLFLSMLATGTRRQIEKIPEMLDDIEDIMGWTSLERLLYGGRKCPHDEYGPDEEWSDVDSDIDEDEDAYTDDDSDLDGPVSDADWVPKLHRRTTPSHAKHWSHRISSQVWQFRKHVHAAMLAVFRSNPSLRLYSALLASSADPQTTQAELTAFLSESATSSPDVFAAALDIHALENNTSAIADLLATHAHLLRPRDAPTHQCAVTTLASDPAYHSRALAIIEKELLDTARTVRAALVSSVFSRLDTLANKTELDAIVKLRSNAAGRQDRVERWVDAVTTPGAVGPNPMALAALVMGIPLPVGPGGGPAALGFGGDGLDGDADPLGYLDLDPNDPDMEDLREEFRPRLKQRFEGWTDVAAAAGKSGAGVLARMYRELVRSMPFLRASDVVEEMLARVSEKPGKQHLIDAVDALSAFVKVQRRKLAASKSEQKRRANAASQTASSGSGPSLHLPLHPHPHPGMPMFMFGIAQTTPEESDTVPDRPETPPPPLEPISPAQANHEYAGPAAPAPLFTFYPGMPAPAPPPAVPTGGGGGDGGGYAGWNGMDDVD
;
A
#
# COMPACT_ATOMS: atom_id res chain seq x y z
N MET A 1 48.00 -31.95 9.71
CA MET A 1 48.51 -31.20 8.55
C MET A 1 48.68 -29.74 8.96
N SER A 2 49.83 -29.11 8.73
CA SER A 2 50.10 -27.74 9.16
C SER A 2 49.47 -26.71 8.21
N CYS A 3 48.50 -25.93 8.68
CA CYS A 3 48.04 -24.72 7.99
C CYS A 3 49.21 -23.74 7.86
N SER A 4 49.61 -23.43 6.62
CA SER A 4 50.57 -22.35 6.37
C SER A 4 49.90 -21.00 6.60
N SER A 5 50.26 -20.32 7.69
CA SER A 5 49.91 -18.92 7.89
C SER A 5 50.56 -18.05 6.79
N GLY A 6 49.76 -17.64 5.81
CA GLY A 6 50.16 -16.52 4.96
C GLY A 6 50.36 -15.27 5.81
N SER A 7 51.31 -14.40 5.45
CA SER A 7 51.54 -13.15 6.19
C SER A 7 50.30 -12.25 6.03
N PRO A 8 49.50 -12.02 7.09
CA PRO A 8 48.28 -11.21 6.97
C PRO A 8 48.62 -9.76 6.61
N ARG A 9 49.80 -9.28 7.03
CA ARG A 9 50.34 -7.97 6.66
C ARG A 9 50.57 -7.84 5.15
N PHE A 10 51.09 -8.87 4.49
CA PHE A 10 51.32 -8.81 3.04
C PHE A 10 50.00 -8.79 2.26
N ALA A 11 49.02 -9.60 2.65
CA ALA A 11 47.70 -9.61 2.00
C ALA A 11 47.01 -8.25 2.13
N VAL A 12 46.92 -7.68 3.34
CA VAL A 12 46.32 -6.35 3.58
C VAL A 12 47.03 -5.25 2.79
N LEU A 13 48.37 -5.27 2.72
CA LEU A 13 49.12 -4.32 1.90
C LEU A 13 48.84 -4.51 0.41
N TYR A 14 48.91 -5.75 -0.10
CA TYR A 14 48.67 -6.06 -1.51
C TYR A 14 47.27 -5.65 -1.97
N ASP A 15 46.23 -6.00 -1.19
CA ASP A 15 44.83 -5.70 -1.49
C ASP A 15 44.48 -4.20 -1.40
N SER A 16 45.35 -3.39 -0.80
CA SER A 16 45.22 -1.93 -0.72
C SER A 16 45.80 -1.18 -1.92
N LEU A 17 46.59 -1.85 -2.76
CA LEU A 17 47.27 -1.24 -3.91
C LEU A 17 46.38 -1.20 -5.16
N PRO A 18 46.57 -0.22 -6.07
CA PRO A 18 45.93 -0.22 -7.38
C PRO A 18 46.27 -1.48 -8.19
N THR A 19 45.36 -1.92 -9.06
CA THR A 19 45.49 -3.14 -9.90
C THR A 19 46.78 -3.21 -10.70
N ASP A 20 47.27 -2.07 -11.18
CA ASP A 20 48.47 -2.00 -12.00
C ASP A 20 49.73 -2.21 -11.15
N VAL A 21 49.70 -1.75 -9.90
CA VAL A 21 50.77 -1.93 -8.91
C VAL A 21 50.74 -3.35 -8.35
N GLN A 22 49.56 -3.91 -8.09
CA GLN A 22 49.37 -5.34 -7.78
C GLN A 22 49.98 -6.22 -8.88
N SER A 23 49.62 -5.94 -10.14
CA SER A 23 50.15 -6.65 -11.31
C SER A 23 51.67 -6.50 -11.43
N ALA A 24 52.21 -5.30 -11.20
CA ALA A 24 53.66 -5.07 -11.18
C ALA A 24 54.37 -5.83 -10.05
N ILE A 25 53.77 -5.97 -8.87
CA ILE A 25 54.31 -6.78 -7.77
C ILE A 25 54.27 -8.27 -8.12
N VAL A 26 53.17 -8.76 -8.71
CA VAL A 26 53.09 -10.15 -9.19
C VAL A 26 54.19 -10.41 -10.21
N GLN A 27 54.30 -9.58 -11.24
CA GLN A 27 55.24 -9.78 -12.34
C GLN A 27 56.71 -9.62 -11.92
N LYS A 28 57.04 -8.58 -11.12
CA LYS A 28 58.44 -8.22 -10.81
C LYS A 28 58.97 -8.85 -9.52
N GLN A 29 58.10 -9.30 -8.61
CA GLN A 29 58.51 -9.86 -7.32
C GLN A 29 58.03 -11.31 -7.14
N LEU A 30 56.72 -11.57 -7.29
CA LEU A 30 56.17 -12.89 -6.95
C LEU A 30 56.48 -13.98 -7.98
N ILE A 31 56.48 -13.67 -9.29
CA ILE A 31 56.86 -14.62 -10.34
C ILE A 31 58.34 -15.03 -10.22
N PRO A 32 59.33 -14.11 -10.11
CA PRO A 32 60.71 -14.49 -9.86
C PRO A 32 60.91 -15.33 -8.59
N LEU A 33 60.19 -15.04 -7.50
CA LEU A 33 60.22 -15.86 -6.28
C LEU A 33 59.67 -17.28 -6.49
N LEU A 34 58.73 -17.46 -7.42
CA LEU A 34 58.19 -18.78 -7.78
C LEU A 34 59.20 -19.62 -8.56
N ASP A 35 60.09 -19.00 -9.36
CA ASP A 35 61.17 -19.69 -10.07
C ASP A 35 62.31 -20.13 -9.16
N HIS A 36 62.55 -19.40 -8.07
CA HIS A 36 63.50 -19.79 -7.01
C HIS A 36 62.90 -20.83 -6.03
N ALA A 37 61.60 -21.13 -6.11
CA ALA A 37 60.98 -22.16 -5.28
C ALA A 37 61.34 -23.58 -5.74
N SER A 38 61.32 -24.54 -4.82
CA SER A 38 61.60 -25.95 -5.17
C SER A 38 60.64 -26.47 -6.25
N LYS A 39 61.15 -27.32 -7.16
CA LYS A 39 60.39 -27.86 -8.31
C LYS A 39 59.02 -28.43 -7.90
N ALA A 40 58.94 -29.12 -6.77
CA ALA A 40 57.68 -29.63 -6.21
C ALA A 40 56.70 -28.51 -5.80
N ARG A 41 57.17 -27.45 -5.14
CA ARG A 41 56.34 -26.32 -4.72
C ARG A 41 55.89 -25.48 -5.93
N ARG A 42 56.80 -25.21 -6.87
CA ARG A 42 56.47 -24.52 -8.13
C ARG A 42 55.42 -25.29 -8.94
N ASN A 43 55.62 -26.59 -9.14
CA ASN A 43 54.64 -27.43 -9.84
C ASN A 43 53.28 -27.43 -9.12
N ARG A 44 53.24 -27.49 -7.78
CA ARG A 44 51.99 -27.42 -7.01
C ARG A 44 51.25 -26.09 -7.21
N VAL A 45 51.96 -24.97 -7.21
CA VAL A 45 51.38 -23.64 -7.48
C VAL A 45 50.88 -23.56 -8.92
N LEU A 46 51.66 -24.00 -9.91
CA LEU A 46 51.25 -24.01 -11.32
C LEU A 46 50.04 -24.93 -11.57
N SER A 47 49.99 -26.11 -10.96
CA SER A 47 48.80 -26.98 -11.03
C SER A 47 47.58 -26.36 -10.36
N SER A 48 47.76 -25.62 -9.25
CA SER A 48 46.67 -24.87 -8.62
C SER A 48 46.19 -23.72 -9.49
N ALA A 49 47.09 -22.93 -10.07
CA ALA A 49 46.78 -21.87 -11.02
C ALA A 49 46.09 -22.41 -12.27
N ALA A 50 46.56 -23.52 -12.84
CA ALA A 50 45.92 -24.19 -13.98
C ALA A 50 44.52 -24.74 -13.63
N LYS A 51 44.31 -25.24 -12.40
CA LYS A 51 42.98 -25.67 -11.93
C LYS A 51 42.02 -24.47 -11.80
N MET A 52 42.49 -23.35 -11.25
CA MET A 52 41.70 -22.10 -11.18
C MET A 52 41.40 -21.58 -12.60
N HIS A 53 42.39 -21.47 -13.47
CA HIS A 53 42.21 -21.06 -14.86
C HIS A 53 41.16 -21.93 -15.58
N ARG A 54 41.24 -23.27 -15.47
CA ARG A 54 40.23 -24.17 -16.05
C ARG A 54 38.83 -23.96 -15.48
N ARG A 55 38.70 -23.64 -14.19
CA ARG A 55 37.40 -23.30 -13.56
C ARG A 55 36.79 -22.05 -14.19
N HIS A 56 37.59 -21.01 -14.44
CA HIS A 56 37.12 -19.70 -14.94
C HIS A 56 37.24 -19.50 -16.46
N ALA A 57 37.76 -20.46 -17.22
CA ALA A 57 38.01 -20.36 -18.67
C ALA A 57 36.77 -20.13 -19.58
N ARG A 58 35.55 -20.09 -19.03
CA ARG A 58 34.31 -19.74 -19.74
C ARG A 58 33.41 -18.84 -18.89
N ILE A 59 34.01 -17.99 -18.06
CA ILE A 59 33.24 -17.00 -17.30
C ILE A 59 32.58 -15.99 -18.26
N PRO A 60 31.27 -15.72 -18.14
CA PRO A 60 30.64 -14.63 -18.87
C PRO A 60 31.24 -13.26 -18.53
N ALA A 61 31.37 -12.38 -19.51
CA ALA A 61 31.89 -11.03 -19.30
C ALA A 61 30.75 -10.06 -18.95
N LEU A 62 30.71 -9.59 -17.69
CA LEU A 62 29.71 -8.61 -17.24
C LEU A 62 30.14 -7.17 -17.59
N ASP A 63 30.07 -6.78 -18.86
CA ASP A 63 30.33 -5.39 -19.27
C ASP A 63 29.12 -4.48 -19.05
N LEU A 64 28.94 -4.07 -17.80
CA LEU A 64 27.91 -3.10 -17.40
C LEU A 64 28.00 -1.77 -18.18
N ARG A 65 29.20 -1.32 -18.59
CA ARG A 65 29.34 -0.07 -19.34
C ARG A 65 28.86 -0.21 -20.78
N SER A 66 29.03 -1.38 -21.40
CA SER A 66 28.45 -1.64 -22.72
C SER A 66 26.95 -1.83 -22.64
N LYS A 67 26.46 -2.55 -21.62
CA LYS A 67 25.02 -2.74 -21.43
C LYS A 67 24.28 -1.43 -21.14
N GLN A 68 24.87 -0.55 -20.32
CA GLN A 68 24.36 0.81 -20.11
C GLN A 68 24.28 1.63 -21.40
N ARG A 69 25.30 1.57 -22.27
CA ARG A 69 25.27 2.29 -23.56
C ARG A 69 24.20 1.77 -24.51
N GLU A 70 24.03 0.46 -24.57
CA GLU A 70 23.00 -0.21 -25.38
C GLU A 70 21.58 0.19 -24.92
N VAL A 71 21.29 -0.02 -23.64
CA VAL A 71 19.98 0.27 -23.03
C VAL A 71 19.66 1.76 -23.06
N ASN A 72 20.62 2.64 -22.74
CA ASN A 72 20.37 4.09 -22.79
C ASN A 72 20.06 4.57 -24.22
N ALA A 73 20.61 3.94 -25.26
CA ALA A 73 20.25 4.25 -26.64
C ALA A 73 18.80 3.84 -26.96
N LEU A 74 18.36 2.66 -26.50
CA LEU A 74 16.96 2.22 -26.63
C LEU A 74 15.99 3.14 -25.88
N LEU A 75 16.34 3.57 -24.66
CA LEU A 75 15.56 4.54 -23.87
C LEU A 75 15.50 5.92 -24.54
N ASP A 76 16.61 6.39 -25.12
CA ASP A 76 16.63 7.62 -25.91
C ASP A 76 15.74 7.53 -27.15
N ASP A 77 15.75 6.41 -27.86
CA ASP A 77 14.88 6.19 -29.02
C ASP A 77 13.40 6.03 -28.61
N LEU A 78 13.11 5.43 -27.47
CA LEU A 78 11.76 5.41 -26.87
C LEU A 78 11.27 6.83 -26.54
N HIS A 79 12.13 7.69 -25.98
CA HIS A 79 11.84 9.10 -25.74
C HIS A 79 11.68 9.92 -27.03
N ARG A 80 12.37 9.54 -28.13
CA ARG A 80 12.21 10.19 -29.45
C ARG A 80 10.92 9.75 -30.13
N ASP A 81 10.57 8.45 -30.09
CA ASP A 81 9.32 7.91 -30.62
C ASP A 81 8.12 8.55 -29.91
N ALA A 82 8.16 8.63 -28.58
CA ALA A 82 7.14 9.29 -27.76
C ALA A 82 6.92 10.78 -28.12
N LYS A 83 7.90 11.46 -28.74
CA LYS A 83 7.75 12.84 -29.24
C LYS A 83 7.27 12.90 -30.70
N ARG A 84 7.57 11.88 -31.52
CA ARG A 84 7.22 11.81 -32.94
C ARG A 84 5.79 11.32 -33.18
N SER A 85 5.31 10.40 -32.35
CA SER A 85 3.95 9.84 -32.43
C SER A 85 2.84 10.90 -32.29
N PHE A 86 3.13 12.03 -31.63
CA PHE A 86 2.23 13.20 -31.57
C PHE A 86 2.01 13.91 -32.91
N VAL A 87 2.87 13.71 -33.92
CA VAL A 87 2.91 14.57 -35.12
C VAL A 87 2.25 13.92 -36.34
N HIS A 88 2.38 12.60 -36.53
CA HIS A 88 1.52 11.75 -37.38
C HIS A 88 2.00 10.29 -37.53
N ASP A 89 3.20 9.94 -37.05
CA ASP A 89 3.84 8.65 -37.34
C ASP A 89 3.29 7.47 -36.52
N ARG A 90 3.31 6.27 -37.12
CA ARG A 90 3.01 5.01 -36.42
C ARG A 90 4.12 4.73 -35.39
N SER A 91 3.81 4.92 -34.12
CA SER A 91 4.72 4.66 -32.98
C SER A 91 5.30 3.24 -33.01
N ARG A 92 6.60 3.13 -32.69
CA ARG A 92 7.32 1.86 -32.48
C ARG A 92 7.49 1.52 -31.00
N ARG A 93 6.72 2.16 -30.11
CA ARG A 93 6.83 2.03 -28.65
C ARG A 93 6.89 0.58 -28.16
N THR A 94 6.01 -0.30 -28.64
CA THR A 94 5.98 -1.70 -28.18
C THR A 94 7.27 -2.44 -28.53
N GLU A 95 7.74 -2.33 -29.77
CA GLU A 95 9.00 -2.93 -30.24
C GLU A 95 10.21 -2.44 -29.42
N LEU A 96 10.28 -1.13 -29.14
CA LEU A 96 11.36 -0.55 -28.33
C LEU A 96 11.32 -1.00 -26.86
N LEU A 97 10.11 -1.17 -26.30
CA LEU A 97 9.95 -1.73 -24.95
C LEU A 97 10.36 -3.20 -24.90
N GLU A 98 9.92 -4.02 -25.85
CA GLU A 98 10.30 -5.43 -25.98
C GLU A 98 11.82 -5.58 -26.11
N GLN A 99 12.46 -4.83 -27.02
CA GLN A 99 13.92 -4.83 -27.19
C GLN A 99 14.66 -4.40 -25.90
N THR A 100 14.13 -3.42 -25.15
CA THR A 100 14.73 -2.98 -23.88
C THR A 100 14.65 -4.08 -22.82
N VAL A 101 13.49 -4.72 -22.69
CA VAL A 101 13.26 -5.81 -21.72
C VAL A 101 14.05 -7.07 -22.10
N GLU A 102 14.06 -7.47 -23.37
CA GLU A 102 14.87 -8.58 -23.87
C GLU A 102 16.37 -8.33 -23.62
N SER A 103 16.84 -7.11 -23.91
CA SER A 103 18.23 -6.70 -23.69
C SER A 103 18.66 -6.90 -22.24
N VAL A 104 17.87 -6.49 -21.25
CA VAL A 104 18.24 -6.68 -19.83
C VAL A 104 17.99 -8.09 -19.30
N THR A 105 16.95 -8.79 -19.79
CA THR A 105 16.58 -10.12 -19.30
C THR A 105 17.48 -11.24 -19.84
N CYS A 106 17.95 -11.16 -21.09
CA CYS A 106 18.88 -12.14 -21.64
C CYS A 106 20.22 -12.20 -20.85
N TRP A 107 20.58 -11.11 -20.17
CA TRP A 107 21.81 -10.98 -19.39
C TRP A 107 21.76 -11.69 -18.01
N LEU A 108 20.55 -11.96 -17.49
CA LEU A 108 20.33 -12.50 -16.14
C LEU A 108 20.99 -13.87 -15.92
N ASN A 109 20.95 -14.74 -16.93
CA ASN A 109 21.60 -16.05 -16.89
C ASN A 109 23.13 -15.95 -16.72
N ASP A 110 23.76 -14.95 -17.35
CA ASP A 110 25.20 -14.76 -17.28
C ASP A 110 25.62 -14.16 -15.94
N ILE A 111 24.84 -13.21 -15.40
CA ILE A 111 24.99 -12.70 -14.03
C ILE A 111 24.92 -13.86 -13.02
N TRP A 112 23.89 -14.71 -13.12
CA TRP A 112 23.72 -15.87 -12.24
C TRP A 112 24.90 -16.85 -12.32
N ARG A 113 25.40 -17.17 -13.53
CA ARG A 113 26.56 -18.05 -13.71
C ARG A 113 27.83 -17.51 -13.06
N VAL A 114 28.06 -16.20 -13.15
CA VAL A 114 29.24 -15.52 -12.55
C VAL A 114 29.23 -15.67 -11.02
N VAL A 115 28.08 -15.44 -10.37
CA VAL A 115 27.97 -15.51 -8.91
C VAL A 115 27.85 -16.93 -8.38
N TYR A 116 27.06 -17.79 -9.01
CA TYR A 116 26.74 -19.13 -8.48
C TYR A 116 27.75 -20.20 -8.90
N GLU A 117 28.10 -20.30 -10.19
CA GLU A 117 29.02 -21.33 -10.68
C GLU A 117 30.48 -20.89 -10.51
N HIS A 118 30.80 -19.65 -10.92
CA HIS A 118 32.16 -19.13 -10.85
C HIS A 118 32.54 -18.58 -9.47
N ASN A 119 31.58 -18.03 -8.70
CA ASN A 119 31.80 -17.50 -7.34
C ASN A 119 32.81 -16.34 -7.31
N VAL A 120 32.65 -15.39 -8.23
CA VAL A 120 33.48 -14.17 -8.35
C VAL A 120 32.62 -12.96 -8.68
N ASP A 121 33.22 -11.77 -8.66
CA ASP A 121 32.63 -10.50 -9.13
C ASP A 121 31.25 -10.13 -8.56
N PHE A 122 30.91 -10.64 -7.37
CA PHE A 122 29.62 -10.44 -6.70
C PHE A 122 29.16 -8.96 -6.64
N MET A 123 30.07 -8.02 -6.38
CA MET A 123 29.73 -6.58 -6.33
C MET A 123 29.39 -6.01 -7.70
N LEU A 124 30.00 -6.53 -8.78
CA LEU A 124 29.68 -6.14 -10.15
C LEU A 124 28.33 -6.75 -10.55
N ALA A 125 28.14 -8.04 -10.28
CA ALA A 125 26.88 -8.74 -10.51
C ALA A 125 25.68 -8.07 -9.83
N HIS A 126 25.83 -7.64 -8.56
CA HIS A 126 24.81 -6.85 -7.85
C HIS A 126 24.48 -5.54 -8.57
N ARG A 127 25.50 -4.77 -8.98
CA ARG A 127 25.30 -3.53 -9.77
C ARG A 127 24.63 -3.79 -11.12
N CYS A 128 24.84 -4.96 -11.72
CA CYS A 128 24.13 -5.36 -12.94
C CYS A 128 22.64 -5.62 -12.66
N LEU A 129 22.29 -6.27 -11.55
CA LEU A 129 20.89 -6.51 -11.14
C LEU A 129 20.16 -5.21 -10.78
N VAL A 130 20.82 -4.34 -10.00
CA VAL A 130 20.38 -2.97 -9.70
C VAL A 130 20.11 -2.18 -10.99
N PHE A 131 21.02 -2.24 -11.95
CA PHE A 131 20.84 -1.58 -13.25
C PHE A 131 19.64 -2.15 -14.05
N THR A 132 19.45 -3.47 -14.05
CA THR A 132 18.28 -4.10 -14.67
C THR A 132 16.98 -3.63 -14.02
N MET A 133 16.89 -3.60 -12.69
CA MET A 133 15.68 -3.14 -11.99
C MET A 133 15.39 -1.66 -12.30
N ASN A 134 16.39 -0.78 -12.18
CA ASN A 134 16.24 0.65 -12.50
C ASN A 134 15.83 0.89 -13.96
N THR A 135 16.25 0.03 -14.90
CA THR A 135 15.81 0.10 -16.31
C THR A 135 14.33 -0.25 -16.44
N ILE A 136 13.88 -1.30 -15.75
CA ILE A 136 12.49 -1.78 -15.78
C ILE A 136 11.56 -0.76 -15.10
N ASP A 137 12.01 -0.15 -14.00
CA ASP A 137 11.29 0.93 -13.34
C ASP A 137 11.18 2.17 -14.25
N GLN A 138 12.29 2.59 -14.87
CA GLN A 138 12.32 3.75 -15.76
C GLN A 138 11.36 3.63 -16.95
N ILE A 139 11.18 2.42 -17.53
CA ILE A 139 10.18 2.20 -18.59
C ILE A 139 8.74 2.11 -18.06
N GLY A 140 8.54 1.75 -16.79
CA GLY A 140 7.24 1.79 -16.09
C GLY A 140 6.77 3.21 -15.75
N HIS A 141 7.71 4.09 -15.36
CA HIS A 141 7.48 5.49 -15.05
C HIS A 141 7.60 6.45 -16.26
N ALA A 142 7.97 5.95 -17.44
CA ALA A 142 8.04 6.74 -18.66
C ALA A 142 6.66 7.36 -19.01
N ARG A 143 6.60 8.69 -19.10
CA ARG A 143 5.38 9.52 -19.31
C ARG A 143 4.63 9.20 -20.62
N ALA A 144 3.84 8.13 -20.62
CA ALA A 144 3.03 7.69 -21.76
C ALA A 144 1.65 7.17 -21.29
N SER A 145 0.63 7.38 -22.12
CA SER A 145 -0.80 7.28 -21.75
C SER A 145 -1.38 5.88 -21.55
N CYS A 146 -0.58 4.80 -21.62
CA CYS A 146 -1.02 3.44 -21.31
C CYS A 146 0.18 2.64 -20.76
N ARG A 147 0.12 2.18 -19.50
CA ARG A 147 1.05 1.17 -18.93
C ARG A 147 0.81 -0.23 -19.53
N CYS A 148 -0.31 -0.38 -20.22
CA CYS A 148 -0.90 -1.58 -20.82
C CYS A 148 0.11 -2.51 -21.54
N ALA A 149 0.94 -1.96 -22.44
CA ALA A 149 1.93 -2.74 -23.19
C ALA A 149 3.05 -3.32 -22.31
N LEU A 150 3.37 -2.69 -21.17
CA LEU A 150 4.35 -3.19 -20.22
C LEU A 150 3.75 -4.22 -19.26
N THR A 151 2.47 -4.06 -18.90
CA THR A 151 1.75 -4.98 -18.02
C THR A 151 1.31 -6.27 -18.73
N SER A 152 1.09 -6.25 -20.04
CA SER A 152 0.69 -7.44 -20.83
C SER A 152 1.83 -8.08 -21.62
N MET A 153 3.08 -7.64 -21.42
CA MET A 153 4.24 -8.19 -22.15
C MET A 153 4.56 -9.61 -21.66
N TYR A 154 4.68 -10.57 -22.57
CA TYR A 154 5.16 -11.92 -22.23
C TYR A 154 6.68 -11.96 -22.21
N VAL A 155 7.29 -12.32 -21.07
CA VAL A 155 8.75 -12.29 -20.87
C VAL A 155 9.24 -13.68 -20.40
N PRO A 156 9.64 -14.56 -21.33
CA PRO A 156 10.16 -15.88 -20.99
C PRO A 156 11.62 -15.76 -20.51
N ILE A 157 11.91 -16.22 -19.29
CA ILE A 157 13.28 -16.20 -18.74
C ILE A 157 13.68 -17.62 -18.33
N THR A 158 14.92 -18.03 -18.62
CA THR A 158 15.43 -19.34 -18.21
C THR A 158 16.88 -19.25 -17.74
N ILE A 159 17.11 -19.69 -16.50
CA ILE A 159 18.45 -19.81 -15.92
C ILE A 159 18.96 -21.23 -16.18
N LYS A 160 20.13 -21.35 -16.82
CA LYS A 160 20.71 -22.63 -17.24
C LYS A 160 22.15 -22.76 -16.74
N ARG A 161 22.50 -23.93 -16.19
CA ARG A 161 23.88 -24.27 -15.83
C ARG A 161 24.81 -24.21 -17.04
N ARG A 162 26.13 -24.14 -16.82
CA ARG A 162 27.13 -24.30 -17.90
C ARG A 162 27.04 -25.64 -18.64
N SER A 163 26.42 -26.67 -18.04
CA SER A 163 26.11 -27.94 -18.72
C SER A 163 24.93 -27.85 -19.70
N GLY A 164 24.16 -26.77 -19.69
CA GLY A 164 22.91 -26.63 -20.44
C GLY A 164 21.64 -26.99 -19.64
N LYS A 165 21.75 -27.82 -18.58
CA LYS A 165 20.60 -28.19 -17.74
C LYS A 165 19.93 -26.95 -17.14
N VAL A 166 18.61 -26.88 -17.27
CA VAL A 166 17.76 -25.83 -16.70
C VAL A 166 17.84 -25.87 -15.17
N VAL A 167 17.85 -24.69 -14.55
CA VAL A 167 17.80 -24.51 -13.09
C VAL A 167 16.40 -24.09 -12.66
N LYS A 168 15.85 -23.08 -13.34
CA LYS A 168 14.45 -22.63 -13.25
C LYS A 168 14.11 -21.87 -14.54
N SER A 169 12.85 -21.96 -14.95
CA SER A 169 12.22 -21.17 -16.00
C SER A 169 11.08 -20.35 -15.40
N TRP A 170 10.78 -19.21 -16.03
CA TRP A 170 9.67 -18.33 -15.69
C TRP A 170 8.96 -17.91 -16.98
N GLU A 171 7.63 -17.89 -16.92
CA GLU A 171 6.75 -17.39 -17.96
C GLU A 171 6.08 -16.11 -17.42
N VAL A 172 6.85 -15.01 -17.43
CA VAL A 172 6.47 -13.79 -16.72
C VAL A 172 5.49 -12.97 -17.55
N ASN A 173 4.29 -12.75 -17.03
CA ASN A 173 3.32 -11.82 -17.60
C ASN A 173 3.54 -10.42 -17.01
N GLY A 174 3.97 -9.48 -17.85
CA GLY A 174 4.27 -8.10 -17.52
C GLY A 174 5.72 -7.90 -17.04
N ALA A 175 6.43 -6.94 -17.63
CA ALA A 175 7.86 -6.73 -17.33
C ALA A 175 8.14 -6.30 -15.87
N HIS A 176 7.14 -5.74 -15.18
CA HIS A 176 7.21 -5.41 -13.74
C HIS A 176 7.42 -6.66 -12.86
N ASN A 177 6.95 -7.84 -13.29
CA ASN A 177 7.11 -9.09 -12.54
C ASN A 177 8.49 -9.76 -12.73
N VAL A 178 9.39 -9.19 -13.56
CA VAL A 178 10.79 -9.62 -13.67
C VAL A 178 11.53 -9.48 -12.33
N GLY A 179 11.03 -8.65 -11.39
CA GLY A 179 11.52 -8.54 -10.02
C GLY A 179 11.66 -9.88 -9.30
N GLU A 180 10.75 -10.85 -9.48
CA GLU A 180 10.90 -12.21 -8.92
C GLU A 180 12.23 -12.84 -9.33
N VAL A 181 12.59 -12.71 -10.60
CA VAL A 181 13.80 -13.34 -11.16
C VAL A 181 15.05 -12.66 -10.61
N LEU A 182 15.01 -11.33 -10.40
CA LEU A 182 16.10 -10.61 -9.76
C LEU A 182 16.27 -11.05 -8.30
N GLU A 183 15.17 -11.15 -7.55
CA GLU A 183 15.15 -11.63 -6.15
C GLU A 183 15.69 -13.07 -6.04
N PHE A 184 15.35 -13.96 -6.97
CA PHE A 184 15.93 -15.30 -7.07
C PHE A 184 17.46 -15.27 -7.26
N ILE A 185 17.97 -14.41 -8.16
CA ILE A 185 19.40 -14.33 -8.46
C ILE A 185 20.16 -13.66 -7.31
N TRP A 186 19.60 -12.62 -6.67
CA TRP A 186 20.18 -11.99 -5.47
C TRP A 186 20.28 -12.98 -4.32
N ARG A 187 19.25 -13.79 -4.06
CA ARG A 187 19.31 -14.88 -3.05
C ARG A 187 20.50 -15.81 -3.29
N ASP A 188 20.65 -16.30 -4.52
CA ASP A 188 21.76 -17.19 -4.89
C ASP A 188 23.13 -16.48 -4.82
N LEU A 189 23.19 -15.19 -5.17
CA LEU A 189 24.37 -14.32 -5.03
C LEU A 189 24.80 -14.23 -3.57
N PHE A 190 23.90 -13.85 -2.66
CA PHE A 190 24.18 -13.69 -1.24
C PHE A 190 24.60 -15.01 -0.58
N LEU A 191 23.92 -16.12 -0.88
CA LEU A 191 24.30 -17.44 -0.37
C LEU A 191 25.67 -17.90 -0.91
N SER A 192 25.98 -17.61 -2.17
CA SER A 192 27.29 -17.90 -2.77
C SER A 192 28.40 -17.04 -2.16
N MET A 193 28.11 -15.77 -1.89
CA MET A 193 29.02 -14.84 -1.22
C MET A 193 29.30 -15.26 0.23
N LEU A 194 28.28 -15.65 1.01
CA LEU A 194 28.46 -16.20 2.36
C LEU A 194 29.24 -17.51 2.35
N ALA A 195 28.95 -18.39 1.38
CA ALA A 195 29.59 -19.70 1.29
C ALA A 195 31.06 -19.63 0.87
N THR A 196 31.44 -18.69 -0.01
CA THR A 196 32.72 -18.71 -0.73
C THR A 196 33.49 -17.38 -0.75
N GLY A 197 32.82 -16.27 -0.46
CA GLY A 197 33.38 -14.94 -0.50
C GLY A 197 34.40 -14.68 0.60
N THR A 198 35.18 -13.63 0.39
CA THR A 198 36.08 -13.07 1.40
C THR A 198 35.29 -12.31 2.46
N ARG A 199 35.86 -12.15 3.65
CA ARG A 199 35.26 -11.35 4.73
C ARG A 199 34.87 -9.94 4.28
N ARG A 200 35.72 -9.28 3.48
CA ARG A 200 35.46 -7.94 2.91
C ARG A 200 34.26 -7.90 1.95
N GLN A 201 33.96 -9.01 1.27
CA GLN A 201 32.75 -9.13 0.44
C GLN A 201 31.52 -9.37 1.32
N ILE A 202 31.62 -10.25 2.32
CA ILE A 202 30.51 -10.51 3.27
C ILE A 202 30.13 -9.24 4.06
N GLU A 203 31.11 -8.41 4.41
CA GLU A 203 30.90 -7.10 5.05
C GLU A 203 30.17 -6.08 4.14
N LYS A 204 29.96 -6.37 2.85
CA LYS A 204 29.15 -5.57 1.91
C LYS A 204 27.70 -6.04 1.75
N ILE A 205 27.31 -7.15 2.36
CA ILE A 205 25.92 -7.66 2.29
C ILE A 205 24.89 -6.63 2.79
N PRO A 206 25.10 -5.89 3.91
CA PRO A 206 24.14 -4.88 4.36
C PRO A 206 23.89 -3.77 3.33
N GLU A 207 24.94 -3.13 2.83
CA GLU A 207 24.89 -2.09 1.78
C GLU A 207 24.16 -2.57 0.51
N MET A 208 24.32 -3.86 0.17
CA MET A 208 23.62 -4.47 -0.97
C MET A 208 22.17 -4.86 -0.69
N LEU A 209 21.75 -4.96 0.57
CA LEU A 209 20.35 -5.12 0.96
C LEU A 209 19.68 -3.74 1.03
N ASP A 210 20.38 -2.72 1.54
CA ASP A 210 19.94 -1.33 1.51
C ASP A 210 19.68 -0.88 0.05
N ASP A 211 20.61 -1.15 -0.87
CA ASP A 211 20.43 -0.93 -2.33
C ASP A 211 19.17 -1.61 -2.93
N ILE A 212 18.70 -2.74 -2.35
CA ILE A 212 17.49 -3.45 -2.82
C ILE A 212 16.23 -2.82 -2.21
N GLU A 213 16.32 -2.38 -0.95
CA GLU A 213 15.24 -1.70 -0.24
C GLU A 213 14.91 -0.34 -0.87
N ASP A 214 15.93 0.46 -1.19
CA ASP A 214 15.80 1.74 -1.89
C ASP A 214 15.08 1.64 -3.25
N ILE A 215 15.22 0.50 -3.95
CA ILE A 215 14.73 0.32 -5.34
C ILE A 215 13.43 -0.46 -5.42
N MET A 216 13.22 -1.45 -4.55
CA MET A 216 12.07 -2.37 -4.60
C MET A 216 11.21 -2.38 -3.32
N GLY A 217 11.64 -1.65 -2.28
CA GLY A 217 11.01 -1.62 -0.98
C GLY A 217 11.31 -2.86 -0.12
N TRP A 218 11.04 -2.74 1.18
CA TRP A 218 11.32 -3.79 2.17
C TRP A 218 10.68 -5.15 1.88
N THR A 219 9.57 -5.21 1.14
CA THR A 219 8.88 -6.48 0.81
C THR A 219 9.76 -7.39 -0.04
N SER A 220 10.61 -6.82 -0.90
CA SER A 220 11.60 -7.57 -1.66
C SER A 220 12.66 -8.21 -0.78
N LEU A 221 13.06 -7.57 0.34
CA LEU A 221 13.97 -8.18 1.32
C LEU A 221 13.41 -9.50 1.88
N GLU A 222 12.10 -9.54 2.16
CA GLU A 222 11.44 -10.77 2.59
C GLU A 222 11.39 -11.81 1.47
N ARG A 223 11.01 -11.41 0.25
CA ARG A 223 10.95 -12.29 -0.93
C ARG A 223 12.30 -12.88 -1.32
N LEU A 224 13.43 -12.22 -1.03
CA LEU A 224 14.76 -12.81 -1.17
C LEU A 224 14.88 -14.15 -0.42
N LEU A 225 14.19 -14.34 0.70
CA LEU A 225 14.19 -15.61 1.41
C LEU A 225 13.46 -16.70 0.59
N TYR A 226 12.31 -16.34 0.02
CA TYR A 226 11.47 -17.23 -0.79
C TYR A 226 11.93 -17.38 -2.25
N GLY A 227 13.01 -16.71 -2.64
CA GLY A 227 13.55 -16.75 -4.01
C GLY A 227 12.65 -16.05 -5.02
N GLY A 228 12.02 -14.97 -4.59
CA GLY A 228 11.15 -14.09 -5.38
C GLY A 228 9.66 -14.45 -5.37
N ARG A 229 9.28 -15.65 -4.90
CA ARG A 229 7.85 -16.00 -4.74
C ARG A 229 7.18 -15.09 -3.70
N LYS A 230 5.88 -14.79 -3.89
CA LYS A 230 5.05 -14.08 -2.90
C LYS A 230 5.06 -14.81 -1.55
N CYS A 231 4.96 -14.05 -0.47
CA CYS A 231 5.03 -14.59 0.89
C CYS A 231 3.69 -15.24 1.27
N PRO A 232 3.64 -16.35 2.04
CA PRO A 232 2.37 -17.03 2.39
C PRO A 232 1.36 -16.15 3.16
N HIS A 233 1.80 -15.08 3.82
CA HIS A 233 0.95 -14.10 4.50
C HIS A 233 0.51 -12.92 3.62
N ASP A 234 0.93 -12.87 2.35
CA ASP A 234 0.41 -11.92 1.36
C ASP A 234 -0.90 -12.44 0.69
N GLU A 235 -1.29 -13.70 0.95
CA GLU A 235 -2.52 -14.35 0.42
C GLU A 235 -3.80 -13.83 1.09
N TYR A 236 -4.14 -12.56 0.83
CA TYR A 236 -5.43 -11.95 1.22
C TYR A 236 -6.28 -11.46 0.03
N GLY A 237 -5.88 -11.78 -1.20
CA GLY A 237 -6.68 -11.56 -2.41
C GLY A 237 -7.45 -12.82 -2.83
N PRO A 238 -8.79 -12.78 -2.98
CA PRO A 238 -9.58 -13.95 -3.37
C PRO A 238 -9.41 -14.38 -4.84
N ASP A 239 -8.64 -13.63 -5.65
CA ASP A 239 -8.68 -13.69 -7.11
C ASP A 239 -7.35 -14.14 -7.78
N GLU A 240 -6.30 -14.44 -7.01
CA GLU A 240 -4.99 -14.86 -7.53
C GLU A 240 -4.72 -16.37 -7.35
N GLU A 241 -5.51 -17.20 -8.04
CA GLU A 241 -5.19 -18.62 -8.24
C GLU A 241 -4.03 -18.76 -9.26
N TRP A 242 -2.80 -18.45 -8.82
CA TRP A 242 -1.62 -18.78 -9.60
C TRP A 242 -1.45 -20.30 -9.63
N SER A 243 -1.66 -20.88 -10.81
CA SER A 243 -1.24 -22.25 -11.08
C SER A 243 0.29 -22.32 -11.13
N ASP A 244 0.90 -22.37 -9.93
CA ASP A 244 2.31 -22.67 -9.72
C ASP A 244 2.52 -24.17 -10.03
N VAL A 245 2.27 -24.53 -11.29
CA VAL A 245 2.73 -25.76 -11.92
C VAL A 245 4.23 -25.59 -12.01
N ASP A 246 4.92 -25.93 -10.92
CA ASP A 246 6.35 -26.20 -10.92
C ASP A 246 6.56 -27.26 -12.01
N SER A 247 6.91 -26.77 -13.22
CA SER A 247 7.34 -27.59 -14.35
C SER A 247 8.76 -28.05 -14.10
N ASP A 248 8.90 -28.75 -12.97
CA ASP A 248 9.85 -29.83 -12.80
C ASP A 248 9.61 -30.83 -13.93
N ILE A 249 10.23 -30.53 -15.08
CA ILE A 249 10.43 -31.52 -16.12
C ILE A 249 11.28 -32.60 -15.48
N ASP A 250 10.65 -33.72 -15.16
CA ASP A 250 11.26 -34.97 -14.74
C ASP A 250 12.07 -35.55 -15.93
N GLU A 251 13.15 -34.85 -16.27
CA GLU A 251 14.19 -35.31 -17.20
C GLU A 251 15.06 -36.34 -16.46
N ASP A 252 14.57 -37.58 -16.55
CA ASP A 252 15.27 -38.86 -16.53
C ASP A 252 16.32 -39.04 -15.42
N GLU A 253 15.89 -39.69 -14.34
CA GLU A 253 16.78 -40.39 -13.40
C GLU A 253 17.31 -41.67 -14.06
N ASP A 254 18.15 -41.53 -15.08
CA ASP A 254 18.77 -42.67 -15.76
C ASP A 254 20.31 -42.60 -15.75
N ALA A 255 20.89 -43.70 -15.28
CA ALA A 255 22.31 -44.05 -15.32
C ALA A 255 23.33 -43.06 -14.73
N TYR A 256 23.62 -43.19 -13.43
CA TYR A 256 24.98 -43.46 -12.91
C TYR A 256 24.95 -43.95 -11.45
N THR A 257 24.56 -45.21 -11.26
CA THR A 257 25.01 -46.03 -10.13
C THR A 257 25.92 -47.12 -10.67
N ASP A 258 27.17 -47.10 -10.25
CA ASP A 258 28.16 -48.16 -10.42
C ASP A 258 28.50 -48.69 -9.01
N ASP A 259 28.83 -49.97 -8.90
CA ASP A 259 29.02 -50.79 -7.67
C ASP A 259 27.78 -51.06 -6.76
N ASP A 260 27.30 -52.30 -6.88
CA ASP A 260 26.92 -53.23 -5.80
C ASP A 260 26.04 -52.75 -4.62
N SER A 261 24.72 -52.93 -4.76
CA SER A 261 23.83 -53.27 -3.64
C SER A 261 22.62 -54.08 -4.09
N ASP A 262 22.77 -55.40 -4.19
CA ASP A 262 21.62 -56.32 -4.16
C ASP A 262 20.84 -56.13 -2.84
N LEU A 263 19.52 -56.33 -2.91
CA LEU A 263 18.52 -56.24 -1.82
C LEU A 263 17.98 -54.84 -1.50
N ASP A 264 16.96 -54.43 -2.26
CA ASP A 264 15.73 -53.91 -1.64
C ASP A 264 14.49 -54.41 -2.40
N GLY A 265 13.41 -54.69 -1.65
CA GLY A 265 12.22 -55.37 -2.16
C GLY A 265 11.23 -54.45 -2.89
N PRO A 266 10.20 -55.00 -3.56
CA PRO A 266 9.19 -54.19 -4.25
C PRO A 266 8.46 -53.29 -3.26
N VAL A 267 8.67 -51.97 -3.37
CA VAL A 267 7.99 -50.97 -2.56
C VAL A 267 6.50 -51.00 -2.86
N SER A 268 5.70 -51.20 -1.82
CA SER A 268 4.24 -51.28 -1.93
C SER A 268 3.64 -49.94 -2.35
N ASP A 269 2.74 -49.98 -3.32
CA ASP A 269 2.03 -48.84 -3.92
C ASP A 269 0.95 -48.28 -2.96
N ALA A 270 1.38 -47.77 -1.80
CA ALA A 270 0.52 -47.56 -0.62
C ALA A 270 0.71 -46.21 0.10
N ASP A 271 1.53 -45.29 -0.41
CA ASP A 271 1.73 -43.94 0.15
C ASP A 271 0.97 -42.83 -0.61
N TRP A 272 -0.32 -43.08 -0.88
CA TRP A 272 -1.30 -42.03 -1.21
C TRP A 272 -1.72 -41.21 0.03
N VAL A 273 -0.76 -40.90 0.92
CA VAL A 273 -0.94 -39.89 1.96
C VAL A 273 -0.93 -38.53 1.26
N PRO A 274 -2.01 -37.73 1.31
CA PRO A 274 -1.99 -36.39 0.73
C PRO A 274 -0.83 -35.60 1.36
N LYS A 275 0.14 -35.19 0.54
CA LYS A 275 1.31 -34.43 0.99
C LYS A 275 0.81 -33.21 1.77
N LEU A 276 0.97 -33.26 3.10
CA LEU A 276 0.56 -32.18 3.98
C LEU A 276 1.24 -30.89 3.50
N HIS A 277 0.43 -29.96 3.00
CA HIS A 277 0.88 -28.63 2.57
C HIS A 277 1.33 -27.87 3.81
N ARG A 278 2.56 -28.11 4.27
CA ARG A 278 3.12 -27.52 5.48
C ARG A 278 4.64 -27.70 5.56
N ARG A 279 5.36 -26.68 5.09
CA ARG A 279 5.92 -25.69 6.02
C ARG A 279 6.31 -24.41 5.29
N THR A 280 5.98 -23.28 5.91
CA THR A 280 6.24 -21.88 5.54
C THR A 280 7.74 -21.50 5.57
N THR A 281 8.63 -22.46 5.45
CA THR A 281 10.08 -22.25 5.50
C THR A 281 10.61 -21.88 4.11
N PRO A 282 11.43 -20.82 3.98
CA PRO A 282 12.20 -20.51 2.78
C PRO A 282 12.78 -21.76 2.10
N SER A 283 12.37 -21.98 0.84
CA SER A 283 12.56 -23.26 0.15
C SER A 283 14.02 -23.53 -0.18
N HIS A 284 14.49 -24.75 0.12
CA HIS A 284 15.78 -25.22 -0.35
C HIS A 284 15.69 -25.50 -1.86
N ALA A 285 16.43 -24.74 -2.67
CA ALA A 285 16.43 -24.94 -4.10
C ALA A 285 17.23 -26.19 -4.49
N LYS A 286 16.71 -27.02 -5.40
CA LYS A 286 17.29 -28.32 -5.80
C LYS A 286 18.73 -28.22 -6.31
N HIS A 287 19.13 -27.07 -6.85
CA HIS A 287 20.48 -26.85 -7.38
C HIS A 287 21.53 -26.50 -6.32
N TRP A 288 21.14 -26.24 -5.07
CA TRP A 288 22.04 -25.84 -3.99
C TRP A 288 22.93 -26.99 -3.51
N SER A 289 24.24 -26.76 -3.52
CA SER A 289 25.16 -27.65 -2.81
C SER A 289 24.97 -27.55 -1.28
N HIS A 290 25.33 -28.59 -0.53
CA HIS A 290 25.30 -28.57 0.93
C HIS A 290 26.03 -27.34 1.54
N ARG A 291 27.13 -26.91 0.90
CA ARG A 291 27.88 -25.71 1.30
C ARG A 291 27.03 -24.44 1.20
N ILE A 292 26.24 -24.30 0.13
CA ILE A 292 25.31 -23.17 -0.07
C ILE A 292 24.15 -23.26 0.93
N SER A 293 23.50 -24.43 1.02
CA SER A 293 22.37 -24.69 1.93
C SER A 293 22.70 -24.40 3.40
N SER A 294 23.93 -24.64 3.86
CA SER A 294 24.36 -24.34 5.23
C SER A 294 24.41 -22.83 5.56
N GLN A 295 24.40 -21.93 4.56
CA GLN A 295 24.46 -20.49 4.76
C GLN A 295 23.08 -19.82 4.87
N VAL A 296 21.98 -20.54 4.61
CA VAL A 296 20.62 -20.00 4.66
C VAL A 296 20.31 -19.34 6.01
N TRP A 297 20.82 -19.89 7.11
CA TRP A 297 20.68 -19.29 8.44
C TRP A 297 21.40 -17.93 8.58
N GLN A 298 22.63 -17.82 8.07
CA GLN A 298 23.36 -16.55 8.10
C GLN A 298 22.70 -15.51 7.18
N PHE A 299 22.20 -15.94 6.02
CA PHE A 299 21.48 -15.05 5.11
C PHE A 299 20.19 -14.50 5.72
N ARG A 300 19.36 -15.34 6.35
CA ARG A 300 18.17 -14.90 7.09
C ARG A 300 18.51 -13.86 8.16
N LYS A 301 19.64 -14.02 8.87
CA LYS A 301 20.09 -13.02 9.86
C LYS A 301 20.41 -11.66 9.23
N HIS A 302 21.03 -11.62 8.05
CA HIS A 302 21.29 -10.37 7.34
C HIS A 302 19.98 -9.70 6.87
N VAL A 303 19.08 -10.47 6.25
CA VAL A 303 17.77 -9.97 5.81
C VAL A 303 16.93 -9.45 6.97
N HIS A 304 16.82 -10.21 8.06
CA HIS A 304 16.07 -9.81 9.25
C HIS A 304 16.66 -8.54 9.90
N ALA A 305 17.98 -8.37 9.91
CA ALA A 305 18.62 -7.16 10.40
C ALA A 305 18.33 -5.92 9.52
N ALA A 306 18.29 -6.08 8.19
CA ALA A 306 17.89 -5.02 7.27
C ALA A 306 16.41 -4.64 7.45
N MET A 307 15.50 -5.62 7.46
CA MET A 307 14.08 -5.41 7.73
C MET A 307 13.82 -4.74 9.09
N LEU A 308 14.60 -5.08 10.12
CA LEU A 308 14.54 -4.43 11.44
C LEU A 308 15.02 -2.97 11.39
N ALA A 309 16.02 -2.65 10.57
CA ALA A 309 16.46 -1.27 10.35
C ALA A 309 15.39 -0.44 9.62
N VAL A 310 14.69 -1.02 8.63
CA VAL A 310 13.52 -0.39 8.01
C VAL A 310 12.43 -0.15 9.04
N PHE A 311 12.07 -1.16 9.85
CA PHE A 311 11.00 -1.02 10.85
C PHE A 311 11.27 0.09 11.86
N ARG A 312 12.54 0.30 12.24
CA ARG A 312 12.94 1.41 13.12
C ARG A 312 12.88 2.78 12.47
N SER A 313 12.82 2.85 11.14
CA SER A 313 12.68 4.09 10.37
C SER A 313 11.23 4.37 9.99
N ASN A 314 10.50 3.34 9.53
CA ASN A 314 9.11 3.40 9.09
C ASN A 314 8.37 2.09 9.47
N PRO A 315 7.85 1.98 10.71
CA PRO A 315 7.14 0.80 11.16
C PRO A 315 5.80 0.63 10.44
N SER A 316 5.40 -0.61 10.18
CA SER A 316 4.07 -0.94 9.65
C SER A 316 3.61 -2.31 10.13
N LEU A 317 2.29 -2.54 10.18
CA LEU A 317 1.70 -3.81 10.61
C LEU A 317 2.18 -5.01 9.77
N ARG A 318 2.34 -4.81 8.45
CA ARG A 318 2.80 -5.85 7.54
C ARG A 318 4.28 -6.19 7.76
N LEU A 319 5.14 -5.18 7.94
CA LEU A 319 6.56 -5.38 8.25
C LEU A 319 6.76 -6.01 9.64
N TYR A 320 5.95 -5.62 10.63
CA TYR A 320 5.89 -6.27 11.95
C TYR A 320 5.59 -7.77 11.81
N SER A 321 4.51 -8.11 11.08
CA SER A 321 4.11 -9.50 10.83
C SER A 321 5.19 -10.31 10.09
N ALA A 322 5.83 -9.72 9.09
CA ALA A 322 6.94 -10.30 8.33
C ALA A 322 8.19 -10.55 9.20
N LEU A 323 8.52 -9.62 10.10
CA LEU A 323 9.61 -9.79 11.07
C LEU A 323 9.33 -10.93 12.06
N LEU A 324 8.08 -11.08 12.53
CA LEU A 324 7.70 -12.23 13.37
C LEU A 324 7.75 -13.56 12.60
N ALA A 325 7.23 -13.58 11.37
CA ALA A 325 7.20 -14.78 10.53
C ALA A 325 8.62 -15.26 10.11
N SER A 326 9.56 -14.34 9.92
CA SER A 326 10.96 -14.62 9.54
C SER A 326 11.90 -14.89 10.73
N SER A 327 11.50 -14.55 11.96
CA SER A 327 12.31 -14.74 13.16
C SER A 327 12.43 -16.21 13.58
N ALA A 328 13.55 -16.57 14.20
CA ALA A 328 13.69 -17.85 14.90
C ALA A 328 13.24 -17.81 16.36
N ASP A 329 13.06 -16.62 16.92
CA ASP A 329 12.45 -16.40 18.23
C ASP A 329 11.44 -15.25 18.11
N PRO A 330 10.21 -15.54 17.63
CA PRO A 330 9.18 -14.53 17.47
C PRO A 330 8.81 -13.83 18.78
N GLN A 331 8.99 -14.47 19.95
CA GLN A 331 8.66 -13.84 21.24
C GLN A 331 9.67 -12.76 21.61
N THR A 332 10.97 -13.04 21.46
CA THR A 332 12.02 -12.02 21.69
C THR A 332 11.92 -10.89 20.65
N THR A 333 11.69 -11.21 19.37
CA THR A 333 11.47 -10.20 18.32
C THR A 333 10.23 -9.35 18.62
N GLN A 334 9.10 -9.95 18.99
CA GLN A 334 7.88 -9.23 19.39
C GLN A 334 8.15 -8.26 20.54
N ALA A 335 8.87 -8.70 21.58
CA ALA A 335 9.21 -7.85 22.72
C ALA A 335 10.11 -6.67 22.31
N GLU A 336 11.10 -6.88 21.43
CA GLU A 336 11.95 -5.81 20.90
C GLU A 336 11.16 -4.78 20.06
N LEU A 337 10.33 -5.26 19.12
CA LEU A 337 9.52 -4.39 18.25
C LEU A 337 8.50 -3.60 19.06
N THR A 338 7.83 -4.24 20.03
CA THR A 338 6.84 -3.58 20.91
C THR A 338 7.50 -2.55 21.83
N ALA A 339 8.70 -2.86 22.36
CA ALA A 339 9.47 -1.90 23.17
C ALA A 339 9.86 -0.67 22.34
N PHE A 340 10.37 -0.87 21.12
CA PHE A 340 10.68 0.23 20.20
C PHE A 340 9.45 1.08 19.87
N LEU A 341 8.30 0.47 19.57
CA LEU A 341 7.05 1.20 19.35
C LEU A 341 6.64 2.03 20.58
N SER A 342 6.78 1.48 21.80
CA SER A 342 6.43 2.22 23.02
C SER A 342 7.28 3.48 23.26
N GLU A 343 8.51 3.52 22.74
CA GLU A 343 9.40 4.69 22.78
C GLU A 343 9.15 5.66 21.60
N SER A 344 8.83 5.13 20.42
CA SER A 344 8.80 5.89 19.16
C SER A 344 7.39 6.26 18.66
N ALA A 345 6.31 5.71 19.22
CA ALA A 345 4.92 5.83 18.74
C ALA A 345 4.49 7.27 18.44
N THR A 346 5.02 8.25 19.17
CA THR A 346 4.61 9.67 19.08
C THR A 346 5.54 10.52 18.22
N SER A 347 6.49 9.91 17.50
CA SER A 347 7.50 10.62 16.70
C SER A 347 6.96 11.21 15.39
N SER A 348 5.99 10.55 14.76
CA SER A 348 5.29 11.05 13.57
C SER A 348 3.86 10.49 13.49
N PRO A 349 2.96 11.10 12.70
CA PRO A 349 1.63 10.56 12.41
C PRO A 349 1.63 9.12 11.86
N ASP A 350 2.56 8.80 10.95
CA ASP A 350 2.66 7.46 10.34
C ASP A 350 3.11 6.40 11.35
N VAL A 351 4.10 6.73 12.18
CA VAL A 351 4.56 5.86 13.28
C VAL A 351 3.43 5.68 14.31
N PHE A 352 2.64 6.72 14.58
CA PHE A 352 1.50 6.65 15.49
C PHE A 352 0.37 5.74 14.97
N ALA A 353 0.03 5.84 13.69
CA ALA A 353 -0.93 4.95 13.04
C ALA A 353 -0.43 3.49 13.09
N ALA A 354 0.81 3.24 12.67
CA ALA A 354 1.40 1.90 12.71
C ALA A 354 1.42 1.30 14.14
N ALA A 355 1.74 2.10 15.16
CA ALA A 355 1.71 1.66 16.55
C ALA A 355 0.29 1.27 17.01
N LEU A 356 -0.75 2.01 16.61
CA LEU A 356 -2.14 1.68 16.91
C LEU A 356 -2.58 0.38 16.24
N ASP A 357 -2.26 0.17 14.97
CA ASP A 357 -2.59 -1.07 14.26
C ASP A 357 -1.88 -2.30 14.86
N ILE A 358 -0.60 -2.16 15.22
CA ILE A 358 0.17 -3.25 15.86
C ILE A 358 -0.36 -3.54 17.27
N HIS A 359 -0.67 -2.51 18.08
CA HIS A 359 -1.29 -2.74 19.38
C HIS A 359 -2.73 -3.29 19.26
N ALA A 360 -3.47 -2.98 18.20
CA ALA A 360 -4.77 -3.57 17.92
C ALA A 360 -4.66 -5.08 17.60
N LEU A 361 -3.71 -5.47 16.76
CA LEU A 361 -3.39 -6.89 16.48
C LEU A 361 -3.01 -7.65 17.76
N GLU A 362 -2.16 -7.05 18.59
CA GLU A 362 -1.69 -7.64 19.86
C GLU A 362 -2.72 -7.53 21.01
N ASN A 363 -3.91 -7.00 20.75
CA ASN A 363 -4.97 -6.78 21.74
C ASN A 363 -4.51 -5.98 22.98
N ASN A 364 -3.53 -5.08 22.83
CA ASN A 364 -2.98 -4.28 23.92
C ASN A 364 -3.83 -3.04 24.18
N THR A 365 -5.00 -3.27 24.78
CA THR A 365 -6.03 -2.24 25.03
C THR A 365 -5.55 -1.10 25.91
N SER A 366 -4.65 -1.36 26.88
CA SER A 366 -4.07 -0.30 27.71
C SER A 366 -3.19 0.65 26.91
N ALA A 367 -2.28 0.14 26.06
CA ALA A 367 -1.43 0.98 25.21
C ALA A 367 -2.27 1.81 24.21
N ILE A 368 -3.27 1.20 23.57
CA ILE A 368 -4.19 1.93 22.68
C ILE A 368 -4.91 3.05 23.45
N ALA A 369 -5.40 2.76 24.66
CA ALA A 369 -6.09 3.75 25.48
C ALA A 369 -5.15 4.91 25.87
N ASP A 370 -3.91 4.65 26.25
CA ASP A 370 -2.98 5.70 26.66
C ASP A 370 -2.51 6.56 25.47
N LEU A 371 -2.21 5.93 24.32
CA LEU A 371 -1.89 6.62 23.06
C LEU A 371 -3.05 7.52 22.60
N LEU A 372 -4.29 6.99 22.55
CA LEU A 372 -5.46 7.78 22.18
C LEU A 372 -5.87 8.83 23.24
N ALA A 373 -5.32 8.79 24.46
CA ALA A 373 -5.60 9.80 25.49
C ALA A 373 -4.73 11.05 25.29
N THR A 374 -3.50 10.82 24.85
CA THR A 374 -2.42 11.80 24.87
C THR A 374 -2.10 12.33 23.47
N HIS A 375 -2.19 11.48 22.44
CA HIS A 375 -1.66 11.75 21.11
C HIS A 375 -2.67 11.54 19.95
N ALA A 376 -3.97 11.40 20.24
CA ALA A 376 -5.01 11.29 19.20
C ALA A 376 -5.08 12.49 18.22
N HIS A 377 -4.37 13.60 18.50
CA HIS A 377 -4.19 14.72 17.57
C HIS A 377 -3.21 14.44 16.43
N LEU A 378 -2.42 13.35 16.51
CA LEU A 378 -1.54 12.88 15.44
C LEU A 378 -2.29 12.10 14.36
N LEU A 379 -3.52 11.64 14.62
CA LEU A 379 -4.35 10.98 13.63
C LEU A 379 -4.82 11.97 12.56
N ARG A 380 -4.46 11.69 11.31
CA ARG A 380 -5.02 12.37 10.14
C ARG A 380 -6.32 11.68 9.73
N PRO A 381 -7.16 12.33 8.91
CA PRO A 381 -8.36 11.69 8.39
C PRO A 381 -8.07 10.37 7.64
N ARG A 382 -6.95 10.26 6.91
CA ARG A 382 -6.56 9.03 6.19
C ARG A 382 -6.40 7.81 7.12
N ASP A 383 -5.94 8.04 8.35
CA ASP A 383 -5.68 7.00 9.36
C ASP A 383 -6.97 6.46 10.03
N ALA A 384 -8.15 6.79 9.48
CA ALA A 384 -9.44 6.36 10.01
C ALA A 384 -9.65 4.84 10.08
N PRO A 385 -9.22 4.00 9.11
CA PRO A 385 -9.34 2.54 9.22
C PRO A 385 -8.56 1.97 10.41
N THR A 386 -7.32 2.44 10.60
CA THR A 386 -6.46 2.15 11.75
C THR A 386 -7.12 2.56 13.07
N HIS A 387 -7.65 3.78 13.14
CA HIS A 387 -8.36 4.27 14.33
C HIS A 387 -9.63 3.43 14.61
N GLN A 388 -10.38 3.04 13.59
CA GLN A 388 -11.56 2.16 13.70
C GLN A 388 -11.18 0.75 14.21
N CYS A 389 -10.09 0.18 13.70
CA CYS A 389 -9.53 -1.09 14.17
C CYS A 389 -9.17 -1.02 15.66
N ALA A 390 -8.35 -0.06 16.04
CA ALA A 390 -7.92 0.16 17.43
C ALA A 390 -9.10 0.41 18.40
N VAL A 391 -10.11 1.18 17.98
CA VAL A 391 -11.31 1.43 18.79
C VAL A 391 -12.24 0.21 18.86
N THR A 392 -12.24 -0.68 17.85
CA THR A 392 -12.94 -1.98 17.92
C THR A 392 -12.30 -2.89 18.97
N THR A 393 -10.97 -2.93 19.01
CA THR A 393 -10.22 -3.65 20.06
C THR A 393 -10.52 -3.09 21.45
N LEU A 394 -10.51 -1.75 21.62
CA LEU A 394 -10.93 -1.11 22.88
C LEU A 394 -12.39 -1.39 23.26
N ALA A 395 -13.31 -1.45 22.30
CA ALA A 395 -14.73 -1.70 22.55
C ALA A 395 -15.01 -3.13 23.03
N SER A 396 -14.09 -4.05 22.74
CA SER A 396 -14.16 -5.46 23.17
C SER A 396 -13.74 -5.66 24.63
N ASP A 397 -12.99 -4.71 25.21
CA ASP A 397 -12.57 -4.73 26.61
C ASP A 397 -13.57 -3.97 27.51
N PRO A 398 -14.19 -4.63 28.52
CA PRO A 398 -15.13 -4.00 29.43
C PRO A 398 -14.59 -2.76 30.16
N ALA A 399 -13.27 -2.68 30.43
CA ALA A 399 -12.66 -1.56 31.13
C ALA A 399 -12.64 -0.28 30.28
N TYR A 400 -12.47 -0.41 28.96
CA TYR A 400 -12.36 0.71 28.02
C TYR A 400 -13.62 0.92 27.15
N HIS A 401 -14.59 0.01 27.22
CA HIS A 401 -15.83 0.03 26.43
C HIS A 401 -16.57 1.39 26.46
N SER A 402 -16.71 2.02 27.63
CA SER A 402 -17.38 3.32 27.78
C SER A 402 -16.66 4.44 27.01
N ARG A 403 -15.32 4.39 26.99
CA ARG A 403 -14.46 5.33 26.28
C ARG A 403 -14.47 5.07 24.77
N ALA A 404 -14.46 3.81 24.35
CA ALA A 404 -14.60 3.44 22.94
C ALA A 404 -15.92 3.98 22.36
N LEU A 405 -17.04 3.83 23.08
CA LEU A 405 -18.33 4.40 22.67
C LEU A 405 -18.33 5.93 22.54
N ALA A 406 -17.59 6.63 23.42
CA ALA A 406 -17.46 8.08 23.35
C ALA A 406 -16.65 8.54 22.11
N ILE A 407 -15.61 7.78 21.74
CA ILE A 407 -14.85 8.02 20.50
C ILE A 407 -15.75 7.75 19.29
N ILE A 408 -16.42 6.59 19.22
CA ILE A 408 -17.36 6.24 18.14
C ILE A 408 -18.43 7.33 17.94
N GLU A 409 -19.03 7.83 19.03
CA GLU A 409 -20.02 8.91 18.95
C GLU A 409 -19.41 10.23 18.45
N LYS A 410 -18.21 10.60 18.91
CA LYS A 410 -17.48 11.79 18.44
C LYS A 410 -17.19 11.71 16.94
N GLU A 411 -16.61 10.61 16.47
CA GLU A 411 -16.14 10.46 15.09
C GLU A 411 -17.30 10.32 14.08
N LEU A 412 -18.41 9.67 14.47
CA LEU A 412 -19.67 9.69 13.70
C LEU A 412 -20.24 11.11 13.55
N LEU A 413 -20.23 11.88 14.64
CA LEU A 413 -20.70 13.27 14.64
C LEU A 413 -19.81 14.16 13.80
N ASP A 414 -18.50 13.99 13.87
CA ASP A 414 -17.55 14.81 13.13
C ASP A 414 -17.60 14.50 11.63
N THR A 415 -17.59 13.22 11.25
CA THR A 415 -17.75 12.81 9.84
C THR A 415 -19.05 13.37 9.24
N ALA A 416 -20.17 13.30 9.97
CA ALA A 416 -21.44 13.85 9.52
C ALA A 416 -21.45 15.39 9.42
N ARG A 417 -20.73 16.10 10.31
CA ARG A 417 -20.55 17.55 10.24
C ARG A 417 -19.68 17.93 9.05
N THR A 418 -18.65 17.15 8.73
CA THR A 418 -17.76 17.36 7.58
C THR A 418 -18.53 17.20 6.26
N VAL A 419 -19.36 16.15 6.10
CA VAL A 419 -20.26 16.02 4.94
C VAL A 419 -21.19 17.24 4.82
N ARG A 420 -21.81 17.66 5.92
CA ARG A 420 -22.68 18.85 5.94
C ARG A 420 -21.94 20.14 5.57
N ALA A 421 -20.74 20.33 6.09
CA ALA A 421 -19.92 21.51 5.83
C ALA A 421 -19.51 21.57 4.35
N ALA A 422 -19.09 20.43 3.78
CA ALA A 422 -18.73 20.32 2.36
C ALA A 422 -19.94 20.56 1.43
N LEU A 423 -21.13 20.06 1.78
CA LEU A 423 -22.37 20.38 1.05
C LEU A 423 -22.68 21.88 1.06
N VAL A 424 -22.63 22.52 2.23
CA VAL A 424 -22.95 23.95 2.38
C VAL A 424 -21.91 24.83 1.68
N SER A 425 -20.62 24.52 1.79
CA SER A 425 -19.56 25.32 1.17
C SER A 425 -19.53 25.20 -0.35
N SER A 426 -19.80 24.02 -0.92
CA SER A 426 -19.58 23.74 -2.34
C SER A 426 -20.83 23.71 -3.23
N VAL A 427 -22.02 23.38 -2.69
CA VAL A 427 -23.24 23.22 -3.50
C VAL A 427 -24.45 23.99 -2.95
N PHE A 428 -24.67 23.99 -1.64
CA PHE A 428 -25.91 24.46 -1.01
C PHE A 428 -25.69 25.57 0.04
N SER A 429 -25.03 26.67 -0.34
CA SER A 429 -24.72 27.78 0.57
C SER A 429 -25.93 28.40 1.27
N ARG A 430 -27.15 28.26 0.71
CA ARG A 430 -28.39 28.82 1.26
C ARG A 430 -29.22 27.80 2.06
N LEU A 431 -28.72 26.58 2.26
CA LEU A 431 -29.37 25.51 3.05
C LEU A 431 -29.70 25.96 4.48
N ASP A 432 -28.84 26.80 5.08
CA ASP A 432 -28.97 27.21 6.47
C ASP A 432 -29.92 28.39 6.72
N THR A 433 -30.48 29.01 5.68
CA THR A 433 -31.38 30.16 5.80
C THR A 433 -32.73 29.77 6.43
N LEU A 434 -33.31 30.68 7.23
CA LEU A 434 -34.56 30.42 7.95
C LEU A 434 -35.73 30.07 7.00
N ALA A 435 -35.85 30.81 5.88
CA ALA A 435 -36.88 30.57 4.87
C ALA A 435 -36.79 29.15 4.29
N ASN A 436 -35.60 28.72 3.86
CA ASN A 436 -35.39 27.40 3.28
C ASN A 436 -35.59 26.28 4.33
N LYS A 437 -35.25 26.51 5.60
CA LYS A 437 -35.58 25.59 6.70
C LYS A 437 -37.09 25.45 6.91
N THR A 438 -37.83 26.56 6.93
CA THR A 438 -39.29 26.53 7.09
C THR A 438 -40.02 25.86 5.92
N GLU A 439 -39.53 26.07 4.69
CA GLU A 439 -40.09 25.41 3.50
C GLU A 439 -39.78 23.91 3.51
N LEU A 440 -38.56 23.49 3.88
CA LEU A 440 -38.21 22.08 4.04
C LEU A 440 -39.10 21.37 5.08
N ASP A 441 -39.36 22.01 6.23
CA ASP A 441 -40.28 21.49 7.24
C ASP A 441 -41.74 21.45 6.77
N ALA A 442 -42.13 22.26 5.78
CA ALA A 442 -43.44 22.16 5.13
C ALA A 442 -43.48 20.99 4.13
N ILE A 443 -42.44 20.84 3.29
CA ILE A 443 -42.29 19.74 2.32
C ILE A 443 -42.28 18.37 3.02
N VAL A 444 -41.50 18.21 4.10
CA VAL A 444 -41.39 16.95 4.85
C VAL A 444 -42.73 16.52 5.48
N LYS A 445 -43.66 17.45 5.73
CA LYS A 445 -45.01 17.15 6.26
C LYS A 445 -46.00 16.68 5.18
N LEU A 446 -45.72 16.91 3.90
CA LEU A 446 -46.55 16.41 2.79
C LEU A 446 -46.42 14.89 2.67
N ARG A 447 -47.43 14.22 2.09
CA ARG A 447 -47.28 12.82 1.66
C ARG A 447 -46.39 12.77 0.42
N SER A 448 -45.60 11.71 0.25
CA SER A 448 -44.71 11.53 -0.91
C SER A 448 -45.43 11.68 -2.27
N ASN A 449 -46.68 11.21 -2.35
CA ASN A 449 -47.49 11.23 -3.57
C ASN A 449 -48.48 12.43 -3.59
N ALA A 450 -48.22 13.50 -2.86
CA ALA A 450 -49.05 14.70 -2.90
C ALA A 450 -48.82 15.49 -4.20
N ALA A 451 -49.89 15.92 -4.87
CA ALA A 451 -49.81 16.72 -6.09
C ALA A 451 -49.02 18.02 -5.84
N GLY A 452 -48.11 18.36 -6.75
CA GLY A 452 -47.22 19.53 -6.64
C GLY A 452 -46.14 19.43 -5.55
N ARG A 453 -45.93 18.24 -4.94
CA ARG A 453 -44.79 18.02 -4.03
C ARG A 453 -43.47 18.09 -4.77
N GLN A 454 -43.33 17.36 -5.88
CA GLN A 454 -42.12 17.35 -6.69
C GLN A 454 -41.69 18.77 -7.09
N ASP A 455 -42.62 19.55 -7.66
CA ASP A 455 -42.39 20.95 -8.05
C ASP A 455 -41.90 21.82 -6.87
N ARG A 456 -42.29 21.50 -5.62
CA ARG A 456 -41.80 22.21 -4.42
C ARG A 456 -40.41 21.74 -4.00
N VAL A 457 -40.09 20.45 -4.19
CA VAL A 457 -38.75 19.90 -3.93
C VAL A 457 -37.75 20.52 -4.90
N GLU A 458 -38.01 20.47 -6.21
CA GLU A 458 -37.18 21.07 -7.27
C GLU A 458 -36.92 22.56 -6.98
N ARG A 459 -38.00 23.35 -6.78
CA ARG A 459 -37.88 24.79 -6.44
C ARG A 459 -37.14 25.05 -5.11
N TRP A 460 -37.23 24.14 -4.14
CA TRP A 460 -36.49 24.27 -2.89
C TRP A 460 -35.01 23.97 -3.08
N VAL A 461 -34.65 22.93 -3.86
CA VAL A 461 -33.27 22.60 -4.21
C VAL A 461 -32.63 23.76 -4.98
N ASP A 462 -33.30 24.33 -5.97
CA ASP A 462 -32.85 25.54 -6.65
C ASP A 462 -32.66 26.74 -5.70
N ALA A 463 -33.56 26.92 -4.73
CA ALA A 463 -33.48 28.01 -3.75
C ALA A 463 -32.34 27.84 -2.72
N VAL A 464 -31.91 26.60 -2.42
CA VAL A 464 -30.74 26.34 -1.55
C VAL A 464 -29.41 26.31 -2.31
N THR A 465 -29.44 26.06 -3.62
CA THR A 465 -28.26 25.95 -4.49
C THR A 465 -27.47 27.26 -4.55
N THR A 466 -26.14 27.17 -4.52
CA THR A 466 -25.23 28.32 -4.58
C THR A 466 -25.34 29.03 -5.94
N PRO A 467 -25.78 30.31 -5.98
CA PRO A 467 -25.88 31.06 -7.23
C PRO A 467 -24.51 31.29 -7.86
N GLY A 468 -24.42 31.25 -9.19
CA GLY A 468 -23.19 31.55 -9.91
C GLY A 468 -22.08 30.49 -9.76
N ALA A 469 -22.40 29.27 -9.33
CA ALA A 469 -21.43 28.19 -9.14
C ALA A 469 -20.76 27.68 -10.45
N VAL A 470 -21.15 28.20 -11.62
CA VAL A 470 -20.42 28.07 -12.90
C VAL A 470 -19.37 29.20 -12.99
N GLY A 471 -18.58 29.38 -11.94
CA GLY A 471 -17.44 30.29 -11.93
C GLY A 471 -16.21 29.61 -12.55
N PRO A 472 -15.30 30.36 -13.20
CA PRO A 472 -14.09 29.77 -13.76
C PRO A 472 -13.26 29.08 -12.65
N ASN A 473 -12.85 27.84 -12.93
CA ASN A 473 -12.08 26.99 -12.03
C ASN A 473 -10.92 27.76 -11.37
N PRO A 474 -10.78 27.75 -10.03
CA PRO A 474 -9.73 28.49 -9.32
C PRO A 474 -8.30 28.06 -9.72
N MET A 475 -8.08 26.81 -10.15
CA MET A 475 -6.80 26.39 -10.73
C MET A 475 -6.58 26.93 -12.15
N ALA A 476 -7.64 27.05 -12.96
CA ALA A 476 -7.54 27.71 -14.27
C ALA A 476 -7.27 29.21 -14.10
N LEU A 477 -7.87 29.85 -13.09
CA LEU A 477 -7.58 31.22 -12.69
C LEU A 477 -6.12 31.36 -12.23
N ALA A 478 -5.64 30.46 -11.36
CA ALA A 478 -4.26 30.47 -10.87
C ALA A 478 -3.25 30.23 -12.00
N ALA A 479 -3.51 29.29 -12.92
CA ALA A 479 -2.67 29.06 -14.10
C ALA A 479 -2.58 30.31 -15.00
N LEU A 480 -3.72 30.98 -15.21
CA LEU A 480 -3.81 32.21 -16.00
C LEU A 480 -3.08 33.39 -15.32
N VAL A 481 -3.14 33.49 -13.98
CA VAL A 481 -2.37 34.47 -13.18
C VAL A 481 -0.86 34.17 -13.17
N MET A 482 -0.49 32.89 -13.16
CA MET A 482 0.91 32.43 -13.19
C MET A 482 1.52 32.44 -14.61
N GLY A 483 0.78 32.90 -15.63
CA GLY A 483 1.25 32.96 -17.01
C GLY A 483 1.46 31.59 -17.67
N ILE A 484 0.88 30.52 -17.11
CA ILE A 484 0.92 29.18 -17.70
C ILE A 484 -0.07 29.18 -18.87
N PRO A 485 0.38 28.98 -20.13
CA PRO A 485 -0.52 28.99 -21.27
C PRO A 485 -1.44 27.78 -21.21
N LEU A 486 -2.72 28.02 -20.88
CA LEU A 486 -3.78 27.04 -21.06
C LEU A 486 -3.91 26.74 -22.56
N PRO A 487 -3.92 25.46 -22.99
CA PRO A 487 -4.14 25.13 -24.39
C PRO A 487 -5.52 25.65 -24.82
N VAL A 488 -5.57 26.47 -25.84
CA VAL A 488 -6.83 26.94 -26.42
C VAL A 488 -7.27 25.87 -27.42
N GLY A 489 -8.41 25.23 -27.16
CA GLY A 489 -8.96 24.24 -28.09
C GLY A 489 -9.37 24.88 -29.42
N PRO A 490 -9.50 24.10 -30.51
CA PRO A 490 -9.99 24.57 -31.81
C PRO A 490 -11.49 24.93 -31.72
N GLY A 491 -11.75 26.10 -31.13
CA GLY A 491 -13.07 26.58 -30.71
C GLY A 491 -13.04 27.86 -29.87
N GLY A 492 -11.86 28.32 -29.41
CA GLY A 492 -11.71 29.62 -28.75
C GLY A 492 -12.12 29.68 -27.27
N GLY A 493 -12.55 28.55 -26.70
CA GLY A 493 -12.66 28.37 -25.25
C GLY A 493 -11.34 27.92 -24.63
N PRO A 494 -11.08 28.21 -23.34
CA PRO A 494 -9.95 27.63 -22.62
C PRO A 494 -10.19 26.12 -22.48
N ALA A 495 -9.37 25.29 -23.13
CA ALA A 495 -9.37 23.88 -22.79
C ALA A 495 -8.66 23.75 -21.44
N ALA A 496 -9.36 23.23 -20.44
CA ALA A 496 -8.70 22.67 -19.28
C ALA A 496 -7.68 21.61 -19.76
N LEU A 497 -6.61 21.40 -18.99
CA LEU A 497 -5.44 20.61 -19.37
C LEU A 497 -5.76 19.11 -19.59
N GLY A 498 -6.42 18.80 -20.70
CA GLY A 498 -6.79 17.47 -21.13
C GLY A 498 -5.62 16.76 -21.79
N PHE A 499 -4.87 15.99 -21.00
CA PHE A 499 -3.95 15.00 -21.54
C PHE A 499 -4.73 13.85 -22.18
N GLY A 500 -4.86 13.89 -23.51
CA GLY A 500 -5.07 12.73 -24.38
C GLY A 500 -6.21 11.77 -24.02
N GLY A 501 -7.45 12.15 -24.35
CA GLY A 501 -8.60 11.24 -24.39
C GLY A 501 -9.59 11.71 -25.46
N ASP A 502 -10.11 10.79 -26.28
CA ASP A 502 -11.04 11.10 -27.37
C ASP A 502 -12.44 11.34 -26.79
N GLY A 503 -12.71 12.60 -26.43
CA GLY A 503 -13.96 13.05 -25.80
C GLY A 503 -14.10 14.56 -25.94
N LEU A 504 -15.07 14.99 -26.75
CA LEU A 504 -15.30 16.40 -27.11
C LEU A 504 -16.09 17.20 -26.05
N ASP A 505 -16.25 16.65 -24.85
CA ASP A 505 -16.93 17.28 -23.74
C ASP A 505 -15.90 17.87 -22.76
N GLY A 506 -15.96 19.18 -22.54
CA GLY A 506 -15.00 19.96 -21.75
C GLY A 506 -15.07 19.76 -20.23
N ASP A 507 -15.44 18.56 -19.78
CA ASP A 507 -15.82 18.23 -18.39
C ASP A 507 -14.72 17.45 -17.64
N ALA A 508 -13.46 17.63 -18.07
CA ALA A 508 -12.30 17.05 -17.42
C ALA A 508 -12.14 17.60 -16.00
N ASP A 509 -12.31 16.73 -15.00
CA ASP A 509 -12.10 17.10 -13.58
C ASP A 509 -10.68 17.67 -13.41
N PRO A 510 -10.53 18.94 -12.98
CA PRO A 510 -9.23 19.57 -12.84
C PRO A 510 -8.35 18.94 -11.76
N LEU A 511 -8.91 18.07 -10.92
CA LEU A 511 -8.18 17.27 -9.93
C LEU A 511 -7.84 15.86 -10.43
N GLY A 512 -8.13 15.51 -11.70
CA GLY A 512 -7.79 14.22 -12.29
C GLY A 512 -6.29 13.86 -12.28
N TYR A 513 -5.39 14.84 -12.04
CA TYR A 513 -3.98 14.57 -11.75
C TYR A 513 -3.79 13.70 -10.50
N LEU A 514 -4.66 13.85 -9.48
CA LEU A 514 -4.64 13.03 -8.27
C LEU A 514 -4.95 11.55 -8.56
N ASP A 515 -5.58 11.25 -9.70
CA ASP A 515 -5.99 9.90 -10.12
C ASP A 515 -4.98 9.19 -11.03
N LEU A 516 -3.89 9.86 -11.44
CA LEU A 516 -2.92 9.30 -12.40
C LEU A 516 -2.19 8.05 -11.88
N ASP A 517 -1.99 7.96 -10.56
CA ASP A 517 -1.57 6.73 -9.90
C ASP A 517 -2.26 6.60 -8.53
N PRO A 518 -3.41 5.92 -8.42
CA PRO A 518 -4.19 5.83 -7.18
C PRO A 518 -3.44 5.24 -5.98
N ASN A 519 -2.32 4.55 -6.22
CA ASN A 519 -1.50 3.87 -5.22
C ASN A 519 -0.27 4.68 -4.77
N ASP A 520 -0.04 5.86 -5.35
CA ASP A 520 1.05 6.76 -4.94
C ASP A 520 0.82 7.29 -3.51
N PRO A 521 1.69 6.96 -2.53
CA PRO A 521 1.50 7.34 -1.13
C PRO A 521 1.74 8.83 -0.86
N ASP A 522 2.62 9.50 -1.63
CA ASP A 522 2.92 10.93 -1.46
C ASP A 522 1.71 11.79 -1.83
N MET A 523 0.89 11.27 -2.75
CA MET A 523 -0.34 11.91 -3.21
C MET A 523 -1.56 11.61 -2.33
N GLU A 524 -1.46 10.71 -1.33
CA GLU A 524 -2.62 10.29 -0.52
C GLU A 524 -3.14 11.39 0.42
N ASP A 525 -2.27 12.22 1.00
CA ASP A 525 -2.71 13.38 1.80
C ASP A 525 -3.48 14.40 0.93
N LEU A 526 -3.05 14.62 -0.31
CA LEU A 526 -3.74 15.50 -1.27
C LEU A 526 -5.07 14.90 -1.73
N ARG A 527 -5.12 13.59 -2.00
CA ARG A 527 -6.40 12.90 -2.28
C ARG A 527 -7.36 13.06 -1.12
N GLU A 528 -6.88 12.92 0.11
CA GLU A 528 -7.71 13.04 1.30
C GLU A 528 -8.18 14.48 1.54
N GLU A 529 -7.34 15.50 1.29
CA GLU A 529 -7.74 16.91 1.38
C GLU A 529 -8.83 17.29 0.35
N PHE A 530 -8.67 16.86 -0.91
CA PHE A 530 -9.55 17.28 -2.00
C PHE A 530 -10.74 16.35 -2.28
N ARG A 531 -10.62 15.06 -1.95
CA ARG A 531 -11.63 14.01 -2.15
C ARG A 531 -11.68 13.05 -0.94
N PRO A 532 -12.01 13.56 0.26
CA PRO A 532 -12.00 12.78 1.49
C PRO A 532 -12.90 11.55 1.40
N ARG A 533 -12.45 10.41 1.94
CA ARG A 533 -13.20 9.12 1.92
C ARG A 533 -14.37 9.08 2.91
N LEU A 534 -15.22 10.12 2.91
CA LEU A 534 -16.26 10.39 3.91
C LEU A 534 -17.30 9.26 4.04
N LYS A 535 -17.66 8.60 2.93
CA LYS A 535 -18.52 7.41 2.94
C LYS A 535 -17.89 6.28 3.76
N GLN A 536 -16.67 5.87 3.40
CA GLN A 536 -15.96 4.77 4.06
C GLN A 536 -15.74 5.07 5.55
N ARG A 537 -15.40 6.31 5.91
CA ARG A 537 -15.34 6.73 7.33
C ARG A 537 -16.66 6.53 8.05
N PHE A 538 -17.75 7.06 7.50
CA PHE A 538 -19.04 7.01 8.17
C PHE A 538 -19.55 5.58 8.30
N GLU A 539 -19.48 4.79 7.22
CA GLU A 539 -19.88 3.38 7.20
C GLU A 539 -19.04 2.56 8.20
N GLY A 540 -17.71 2.68 8.14
CA GLY A 540 -16.81 2.02 9.08
C GLY A 540 -17.12 2.35 10.54
N TRP A 541 -17.33 3.63 10.90
CA TRP A 541 -17.74 3.99 12.25
C TRP A 541 -19.13 3.45 12.64
N THR A 542 -20.06 3.30 11.69
CA THR A 542 -21.35 2.63 11.99
C THR A 542 -21.20 1.13 12.19
N ASP A 543 -20.22 0.49 11.56
CA ASP A 543 -19.91 -0.93 11.74
C ASP A 543 -19.19 -1.18 13.07
N VAL A 544 -18.21 -0.35 13.45
CA VAL A 544 -17.60 -0.37 14.80
C VAL A 544 -18.67 -0.18 15.88
N ALA A 545 -19.61 0.75 15.67
CA ALA A 545 -20.74 0.95 16.58
C ALA A 545 -21.71 -0.25 16.62
N ALA A 546 -21.86 -1.00 15.52
CA ALA A 546 -22.69 -2.21 15.48
C ALA A 546 -22.00 -3.39 16.20
N ALA A 547 -20.68 -3.54 16.02
CA ALA A 547 -19.84 -4.51 16.74
C ALA A 547 -19.88 -4.31 18.26
N ALA A 548 -19.91 -3.05 18.74
CA ALA A 548 -20.08 -2.71 20.17
C ALA A 548 -21.46 -3.06 20.78
N GLY A 549 -22.31 -3.81 20.07
CA GLY A 549 -23.51 -4.46 20.60
C GLY A 549 -24.62 -3.49 21.05
N LYS A 550 -25.26 -3.80 22.19
CA LYS A 550 -26.43 -3.05 22.68
C LYS A 550 -26.10 -1.58 22.99
N SER A 551 -24.94 -1.32 23.57
CA SER A 551 -24.48 0.02 23.92
C SER A 551 -24.22 0.86 22.66
N GLY A 552 -23.57 0.27 21.67
CA GLY A 552 -23.33 0.88 20.35
C GLY A 552 -24.62 1.14 19.56
N ALA A 553 -25.61 0.25 19.63
CA ALA A 553 -26.95 0.54 19.10
C ALA A 553 -27.60 1.77 19.75
N GLY A 554 -27.30 2.05 21.03
CA GLY A 554 -27.67 3.28 21.72
C GLY A 554 -26.99 4.54 21.16
N VAL A 555 -25.70 4.46 20.82
CA VAL A 555 -24.96 5.52 20.11
C VAL A 555 -25.59 5.78 18.74
N LEU A 556 -25.84 4.74 17.94
CA LEU A 556 -26.46 4.89 16.62
C LEU A 556 -27.85 5.54 16.69
N ALA A 557 -28.63 5.27 17.73
CA ALA A 557 -29.93 5.91 17.97
C ALA A 557 -29.83 7.37 18.49
N ARG A 558 -28.70 7.77 19.09
CA ARG A 558 -28.37 9.19 19.32
C ARG A 558 -27.97 9.87 18.01
N MET A 559 -27.04 9.27 17.27
CA MET A 559 -26.55 9.77 15.99
C MET A 559 -27.68 9.99 14.98
N TYR A 560 -28.62 9.04 14.84
CA TYR A 560 -29.81 9.21 14.00
C TYR A 560 -30.63 10.47 14.35
N ARG A 561 -30.85 10.73 15.65
CA ARG A 561 -31.61 11.92 16.09
C ARG A 561 -30.86 13.20 15.75
N GLU A 562 -29.54 13.20 15.88
CA GLU A 562 -28.70 14.35 15.60
C GLU A 562 -28.56 14.63 14.09
N LEU A 563 -28.42 13.60 13.25
CA LEU A 563 -28.49 13.72 11.78
C LEU A 563 -29.81 14.35 11.35
N VAL A 564 -30.94 13.83 11.83
CA VAL A 564 -32.28 14.32 11.48
C VAL A 564 -32.52 15.75 11.99
N ARG A 565 -31.81 16.18 13.04
CA ARG A 565 -31.85 17.56 13.58
C ARG A 565 -30.97 18.53 12.78
N SER A 566 -29.76 18.11 12.40
CA SER A 566 -28.75 18.96 11.74
C SER A 566 -28.87 19.01 10.21
N MET A 567 -29.42 17.94 9.61
CA MET A 567 -29.64 17.73 8.18
C MET A 567 -31.08 17.22 7.96
N PRO A 568 -32.10 18.08 8.11
CA PRO A 568 -33.50 17.63 8.18
C PRO A 568 -34.06 17.10 6.85
N PHE A 569 -33.31 17.28 5.74
CA PHE A 569 -33.65 16.80 4.40
C PHE A 569 -33.55 15.27 4.29
N LEU A 570 -32.66 14.63 5.07
CA LEU A 570 -32.50 13.17 5.16
C LEU A 570 -33.80 12.44 5.60
N ARG A 571 -34.83 13.16 6.06
CA ARG A 571 -36.17 12.60 6.35
C ARG A 571 -36.93 12.18 5.08
N ALA A 572 -36.67 12.81 3.93
CA ALA A 572 -37.40 12.66 2.68
C ALA A 572 -36.46 12.20 1.56
N SER A 573 -36.69 11.01 0.99
CA SER A 573 -35.78 10.45 -0.03
C SER A 573 -35.81 11.24 -1.33
N ASP A 574 -36.99 11.71 -1.73
CA ASP A 574 -37.18 12.59 -2.90
C ASP A 574 -36.40 13.90 -2.80
N VAL A 575 -36.24 14.45 -1.59
CA VAL A 575 -35.39 15.65 -1.38
C VAL A 575 -33.91 15.31 -1.48
N VAL A 576 -33.50 14.12 -1.01
CA VAL A 576 -32.11 13.66 -1.14
C VAL A 576 -31.77 13.36 -2.60
N GLU A 577 -32.64 12.64 -3.32
CA GLU A 577 -32.49 12.30 -4.74
C GLU A 577 -32.29 13.57 -5.60
N GLU A 578 -33.12 14.60 -5.40
CA GLU A 578 -32.99 15.88 -6.10
C GLU A 578 -31.71 16.66 -5.71
N MET A 579 -31.34 16.64 -4.43
CA MET A 579 -30.06 17.22 -3.99
C MET A 579 -28.86 16.49 -4.61
N LEU A 580 -28.91 15.17 -4.73
CA LEU A 580 -27.84 14.37 -5.35
C LEU A 580 -27.73 14.64 -6.85
N ALA A 581 -28.85 14.78 -7.55
CA ALA A 581 -28.87 15.21 -8.95
C ALA A 581 -28.12 16.55 -9.11
N ARG A 582 -28.44 17.55 -8.28
CA ARG A 582 -27.77 18.87 -8.29
C ARG A 582 -26.28 18.85 -7.88
N VAL A 583 -25.83 17.82 -7.16
CA VAL A 583 -24.40 17.59 -6.87
C VAL A 583 -23.71 16.92 -8.06
N SER A 584 -24.39 16.00 -8.75
CA SER A 584 -23.85 15.26 -9.91
C SER A 584 -23.60 16.14 -11.14
N GLU A 585 -24.29 17.28 -11.25
CA GLU A 585 -23.99 18.35 -12.23
C GLU A 585 -22.62 19.01 -12.04
N LYS A 586 -21.85 18.67 -10.99
CA LYS A 586 -20.52 19.24 -10.72
C LYS A 586 -19.43 18.17 -10.79
N PRO A 587 -18.44 18.32 -11.70
CA PRO A 587 -17.31 17.39 -11.77
C PRO A 587 -16.52 17.35 -10.44
N GLY A 588 -15.93 16.19 -10.14
CA GLY A 588 -15.12 15.96 -8.94
C GLY A 588 -15.90 15.86 -7.61
N LYS A 589 -17.24 15.83 -7.62
CA LYS A 589 -18.07 15.77 -6.40
C LYS A 589 -18.63 14.39 -6.03
N GLN A 590 -18.18 13.31 -6.69
CA GLN A 590 -18.63 11.94 -6.39
C GLN A 590 -18.48 11.56 -4.91
N HIS A 591 -17.38 11.94 -4.26
CA HIS A 591 -17.16 11.67 -2.83
C HIS A 591 -18.23 12.29 -1.90
N LEU A 592 -18.93 13.36 -2.32
CA LEU A 592 -20.06 13.93 -1.58
C LEU A 592 -21.37 13.18 -1.88
N ILE A 593 -21.57 12.73 -3.11
CA ILE A 593 -22.73 11.90 -3.51
C ILE A 593 -22.72 10.62 -2.66
N ASP A 594 -21.61 9.89 -2.72
CA ASP A 594 -21.38 8.65 -1.97
C ASP A 594 -21.63 8.82 -0.46
N ALA A 595 -21.16 9.93 0.13
CA ALA A 595 -21.30 10.20 1.55
C ALA A 595 -22.73 10.58 1.95
N VAL A 596 -23.46 11.33 1.12
CA VAL A 596 -24.86 11.67 1.35
C VAL A 596 -25.76 10.44 1.19
N ASP A 597 -25.47 9.58 0.22
CA ASP A 597 -26.13 8.29 0.07
C ASP A 597 -25.94 7.39 1.31
N ALA A 598 -24.72 7.30 1.84
CA ALA A 598 -24.44 6.56 3.07
C ALA A 598 -25.22 7.11 4.27
N LEU A 599 -25.28 8.45 4.45
CA LEU A 599 -26.10 9.09 5.49
C LEU A 599 -27.61 8.81 5.29
N SER A 600 -28.09 8.87 4.06
CA SER A 600 -29.50 8.58 3.69
C SER A 600 -29.87 7.12 3.97
N ALA A 601 -29.02 6.18 3.56
CA ALA A 601 -29.15 4.76 3.82
C ALA A 601 -29.16 4.47 5.32
N PHE A 602 -28.24 5.06 6.09
CA PHE A 602 -28.22 4.96 7.54
C PHE A 602 -29.51 5.47 8.19
N VAL A 603 -29.97 6.68 7.83
CA VAL A 603 -31.21 7.26 8.36
C VAL A 603 -32.43 6.39 8.01
N LYS A 604 -32.47 5.81 6.80
CA LYS A 604 -33.49 4.85 6.35
C LYS A 604 -33.48 3.56 7.18
N VAL A 605 -32.30 3.00 7.49
CA VAL A 605 -32.14 1.80 8.33
C VAL A 605 -32.54 2.08 9.78
N GLN A 606 -32.06 3.17 10.39
CA GLN A 606 -32.38 3.51 11.78
C GLN A 606 -33.86 3.84 11.97
N ARG A 607 -34.49 4.55 11.01
CA ARG A 607 -35.95 4.77 10.99
C ARG A 607 -36.74 3.46 10.97
N ARG A 608 -36.31 2.47 10.17
CA ARG A 608 -36.91 1.11 10.15
C ARG A 608 -36.73 0.39 11.49
N LYS A 609 -35.52 0.40 12.07
CA LYS A 609 -35.24 -0.19 13.39
C LYS A 609 -36.10 0.42 14.51
N LEU A 610 -36.23 1.74 14.55
CA LEU A 610 -37.08 2.44 15.51
C LEU A 610 -38.58 2.16 15.32
N ALA A 611 -39.06 2.06 14.08
CA ALA A 611 -40.44 1.69 13.81
C ALA A 611 -40.76 0.25 14.27
N ALA A 612 -39.88 -0.70 13.96
CA ALA A 612 -39.99 -2.10 14.39
C ALA A 612 -39.94 -2.25 15.93
N SER A 613 -39.06 -1.50 16.60
CA SER A 613 -38.99 -1.47 18.06
C SER A 613 -40.29 -0.94 18.69
N LYS A 614 -40.88 0.13 18.12
CA LYS A 614 -42.18 0.66 18.57
C LYS A 614 -43.34 -0.29 18.32
N SER A 615 -43.39 -0.98 17.18
CA SER A 615 -44.44 -1.97 16.92
C SER A 615 -44.31 -3.19 17.84
N GLU A 616 -43.08 -3.64 18.12
CA GLU A 616 -42.82 -4.70 19.09
C GLU A 616 -43.19 -4.30 20.52
N GLN A 617 -42.82 -3.09 20.95
CA GLN A 617 -43.21 -2.56 22.27
C GLN A 617 -44.74 -2.48 22.41
N LYS A 618 -45.45 -2.03 21.36
CA LYS A 618 -46.92 -2.03 21.33
C LYS A 618 -47.50 -3.45 21.36
N ARG A 619 -46.89 -4.40 20.66
CA ARG A 619 -47.30 -5.82 20.68
C ARG A 619 -47.16 -6.42 22.08
N ARG A 620 -46.04 -6.16 22.77
CA ARG A 620 -45.81 -6.61 24.16
C ARG A 620 -46.76 -5.96 25.15
N ALA A 621 -47.00 -4.66 25.05
CA ALA A 621 -47.98 -3.96 25.89
C ALA A 621 -49.40 -4.53 25.72
N ASN A 622 -49.81 -4.79 24.48
CA ASN A 622 -51.12 -5.42 24.20
C ASN A 622 -51.20 -6.85 24.77
N ALA A 623 -50.15 -7.65 24.67
CA ALA A 623 -50.10 -9.02 25.20
C ALA A 623 -50.17 -9.06 26.74
N ALA A 624 -49.45 -8.16 27.42
CA ALA A 624 -49.50 -8.01 28.88
C ALA A 624 -50.89 -7.58 29.38
N SER A 625 -51.55 -6.67 28.65
CA SER A 625 -52.93 -6.25 28.96
C SER A 625 -53.95 -7.38 28.82
N GLN A 626 -53.71 -8.37 27.94
CA GLN A 626 -54.58 -9.54 27.79
C GLN A 626 -54.35 -10.60 28.87
N THR A 627 -53.16 -10.68 29.47
CA THR A 627 -52.90 -11.60 30.59
C THR A 627 -53.47 -11.08 31.91
N ALA A 628 -53.47 -9.75 32.12
CA ALA A 628 -54.05 -9.13 33.31
C ALA A 628 -55.60 -9.21 33.38
N SER A 629 -56.28 -9.30 32.24
CA SER A 629 -57.76 -9.36 32.18
C SER A 629 -58.36 -10.75 32.39
N SER A 630 -57.54 -11.79 32.55
CA SER A 630 -57.99 -13.19 32.71
C SER A 630 -58.16 -13.63 34.17
N GLY A 631 -57.90 -12.75 35.13
CA GLY A 631 -57.80 -13.06 36.57
C GLY A 631 -59.11 -12.99 37.38
N SER A 632 -60.28 -13.29 36.80
CA SER A 632 -61.54 -13.36 37.55
C SER A 632 -62.60 -14.27 36.90
N GLY A 633 -62.74 -15.50 37.42
CA GLY A 633 -63.78 -16.46 37.07
C GLY A 633 -63.80 -17.62 38.09
N PRO A 634 -64.96 -18.05 38.62
CA PRO A 634 -65.03 -18.88 39.83
C PRO A 634 -65.01 -20.41 39.58
N SER A 635 -65.03 -21.16 40.68
CA SER A 635 -64.75 -22.60 40.79
C SER A 635 -65.92 -23.56 40.45
N LEU A 636 -65.58 -24.85 40.32
CA LEU A 636 -66.42 -26.08 40.29
C LEU A 636 -67.21 -26.42 39.00
N HIS A 637 -66.85 -27.51 38.30
CA HIS A 637 -67.49 -28.85 38.47
C HIS A 637 -66.78 -29.96 37.64
N LEU A 638 -66.78 -31.22 38.13
CA LEU A 638 -66.35 -32.48 37.47
C LEU A 638 -67.54 -33.12 36.69
N PRO A 639 -67.41 -34.03 35.69
CA PRO A 639 -66.97 -35.42 35.96
C PRO A 639 -66.34 -36.28 34.80
N LEU A 640 -65.67 -37.37 35.23
CA LEU A 640 -65.50 -38.73 34.67
C LEU A 640 -65.05 -39.07 33.22
N HIS A 641 -64.14 -40.07 33.18
CA HIS A 641 -63.64 -40.97 32.11
C HIS A 641 -64.72 -41.98 31.59
N PRO A 642 -64.49 -42.96 30.64
CA PRO A 642 -63.20 -43.49 30.11
C PRO A 642 -63.04 -43.95 28.60
N HIS A 643 -61.77 -43.93 28.10
CA HIS A 643 -61.05 -44.94 27.23
C HIS A 643 -61.55 -45.36 25.80
N PRO A 644 -60.73 -46.05 24.94
CA PRO A 644 -59.25 -46.19 24.84
C PRO A 644 -58.59 -46.09 23.41
N HIS A 645 -57.27 -45.80 23.37
CA HIS A 645 -56.12 -46.32 22.53
C HIS A 645 -56.26 -46.94 21.10
N PRO A 646 -55.14 -47.19 20.34
CA PRO A 646 -53.73 -46.75 20.45
C PRO A 646 -53.08 -46.21 19.13
N GLY A 647 -51.85 -45.65 19.21
CA GLY A 647 -51.00 -45.35 18.04
C GLY A 647 -49.64 -44.70 18.36
N MET A 648 -48.59 -45.51 18.51
CA MET A 648 -47.15 -45.13 18.65
C MET A 648 -46.48 -44.96 17.25
N PRO A 649 -45.21 -44.49 17.08
CA PRO A 649 -44.13 -44.35 18.08
C PRO A 649 -43.25 -43.06 18.08
N MET A 650 -42.47 -42.98 19.16
CA MET A 650 -41.23 -42.22 19.49
C MET A 650 -40.40 -41.49 18.41
N PHE A 651 -39.75 -40.39 18.84
CA PHE A 651 -38.28 -40.34 19.04
C PHE A 651 -37.88 -39.36 20.17
N MET A 652 -36.74 -39.60 20.84
CA MET A 652 -36.24 -38.82 22.00
C MET A 652 -35.29 -37.68 21.62
N PHE A 653 -35.20 -36.65 22.48
CA PHE A 653 -34.00 -36.01 23.07
C PHE A 653 -34.46 -34.72 23.81
N GLY A 654 -34.00 -34.32 25.00
CA GLY A 654 -33.02 -34.94 25.90
C GLY A 654 -32.02 -33.93 26.48
N ILE A 655 -32.46 -32.89 27.22
CA ILE A 655 -31.57 -31.99 27.98
C ILE A 655 -32.16 -31.72 29.38
N ALA A 656 -31.32 -31.80 30.41
CA ALA A 656 -31.68 -31.71 31.82
C ALA A 656 -31.68 -30.28 32.38
N GLN A 657 -32.36 -30.11 33.51
CA GLN A 657 -32.45 -28.85 34.26
C GLN A 657 -31.20 -28.58 35.09
N THR A 658 -30.88 -27.30 35.31
CA THR A 658 -30.24 -26.83 36.54
C THR A 658 -31.05 -25.67 37.12
N THR A 659 -31.05 -25.56 38.45
CA THR A 659 -31.90 -24.70 39.28
C THR A 659 -31.40 -23.26 39.36
N PRO A 660 -32.28 -22.25 39.41
CA PRO A 660 -31.93 -20.92 39.90
C PRO A 660 -32.02 -20.86 41.44
N GLU A 661 -31.00 -20.31 42.09
CA GLU A 661 -31.03 -20.00 43.52
C GLU A 661 -31.87 -18.75 43.83
N GLU A 662 -32.39 -18.75 45.05
CA GLU A 662 -33.23 -17.74 45.67
C GLU A 662 -32.34 -16.70 46.38
N SER A 663 -32.55 -15.39 46.15
CA SER A 663 -31.98 -14.35 47.03
C SER A 663 -32.87 -13.10 47.11
N ASP A 664 -32.91 -12.55 48.31
CA ASP A 664 -33.95 -11.66 48.83
C ASP A 664 -34.21 -10.34 48.10
N THR A 665 -35.45 -9.88 48.26
CA THR A 665 -35.88 -8.51 47.94
C THR A 665 -36.01 -7.68 49.22
N VAL A 666 -35.40 -6.50 49.23
CA VAL A 666 -35.52 -5.49 50.30
C VAL A 666 -35.86 -4.13 49.66
N PRO A 667 -36.78 -3.32 50.21
CA PRO A 667 -37.53 -2.34 49.41
C PRO A 667 -36.91 -0.94 49.32
N ASP A 668 -37.47 -0.17 48.39
CA ASP A 668 -37.23 1.24 48.05
C ASP A 668 -36.94 2.18 49.23
N ARG A 669 -35.97 3.09 49.00
CA ARG A 669 -35.86 4.36 49.72
C ARG A 669 -35.54 5.49 48.71
N PRO A 670 -36.32 6.57 48.65
CA PRO A 670 -36.08 7.66 47.71
C PRO A 670 -34.96 8.58 48.23
N GLU A 671 -33.85 8.69 47.50
CA GLU A 671 -32.82 9.69 47.76
C GLU A 671 -33.08 11.00 47.00
N THR A 672 -32.82 12.11 47.70
CA THR A 672 -33.10 13.49 47.29
C THR A 672 -32.12 14.02 46.23
N PRO A 673 -32.54 14.97 45.37
CA PRO A 673 -31.65 15.60 44.41
C PRO A 673 -30.57 16.47 45.08
N PRO A 674 -29.37 16.59 44.48
CA PRO A 674 -28.31 17.45 44.99
C PRO A 674 -28.62 18.95 44.82
N PRO A 675 -28.06 19.83 45.67
CA PRO A 675 -28.30 21.27 45.62
C PRO A 675 -27.62 21.96 44.41
N PRO A 676 -28.13 23.13 43.97
CA PRO A 676 -27.52 23.90 42.88
C PRO A 676 -26.22 24.58 43.32
N LEU A 677 -25.24 24.63 42.41
CA LEU A 677 -24.01 25.39 42.60
C LEU A 677 -24.22 26.86 42.21
N GLU A 678 -23.84 27.77 43.11
CA GLU A 678 -23.90 29.22 42.89
C GLU A 678 -22.73 29.75 42.03
N PRO A 679 -22.90 30.89 41.32
CA PRO A 679 -21.88 31.40 40.40
C PRO A 679 -20.78 32.20 41.11
N ILE A 680 -19.54 31.77 40.94
CA ILE A 680 -18.35 32.52 41.39
C ILE A 680 -18.15 33.75 40.49
N SER A 681 -18.15 34.94 41.09
CA SER A 681 -17.79 36.22 40.45
C SER A 681 -16.44 36.74 40.99
N PRO A 682 -15.72 37.60 40.26
CA PRO A 682 -14.26 37.60 40.29
C PRO A 682 -13.62 38.54 41.33
N ALA A 683 -12.46 38.13 41.85
CA ALA A 683 -11.58 38.98 42.64
C ALA A 683 -10.49 39.62 41.75
N GLN A 684 -10.62 40.94 41.55
CA GLN A 684 -9.55 41.87 41.19
C GLN A 684 -8.52 41.99 42.34
N ALA A 685 -7.25 42.42 42.19
CA ALA A 685 -6.38 42.68 41.02
C ALA A 685 -4.93 42.95 41.52
N ASN A 686 -4.04 43.39 40.59
CA ASN A 686 -2.73 44.08 40.81
C ASN A 686 -1.55 43.19 41.26
N HIS A 687 -0.30 43.31 40.79
CA HIS A 687 0.42 44.12 39.77
C HIS A 687 1.65 43.26 39.29
N GLU A 688 2.42 43.50 38.22
CA GLU A 688 2.26 44.21 36.92
C GLU A 688 3.61 44.13 36.15
N TYR A 689 3.63 43.90 34.81
CA TYR A 689 4.51 44.54 33.79
C TYR A 689 4.45 43.85 32.40
N ALA A 690 4.50 44.68 31.34
CA ALA A 690 4.92 44.40 29.95
C ALA A 690 4.21 43.31 29.09
N GLY A 691 3.21 43.76 28.32
CA GLY A 691 3.02 43.36 26.91
C GLY A 691 3.34 44.55 25.98
N PRO A 692 3.05 44.53 24.65
CA PRO A 692 2.29 43.52 23.90
C PRO A 692 2.88 43.10 22.53
N ALA A 693 2.37 42.01 21.95
CA ALA A 693 2.24 41.82 20.50
C ALA A 693 1.19 40.74 20.18
N ALA A 694 0.30 40.98 19.22
CA ALA A 694 -0.68 40.00 18.74
C ALA A 694 -0.11 39.16 17.57
N PRO A 695 -0.55 37.91 17.36
CA PRO A 695 -0.23 37.18 16.15
C PRO A 695 -0.94 37.83 14.94
N ALA A 696 -0.16 38.29 13.97
CA ALA A 696 -0.67 38.82 12.71
C ALA A 696 -1.22 37.70 11.81
N PRO A 697 -2.18 38.00 10.91
CA PRO A 697 -2.69 37.01 9.96
C PRO A 697 -1.60 36.59 8.97
N LEU A 698 -1.50 35.28 8.72
CA LEU A 698 -0.83 34.74 7.53
C LEU A 698 -1.50 35.30 6.26
N PHE A 699 -0.70 35.53 5.23
CA PHE A 699 -1.02 36.24 3.98
C PHE A 699 -1.14 37.77 4.10
N THR A 700 0.01 38.45 4.10
CA THR A 700 0.12 39.82 3.59
C THR A 700 1.07 39.80 2.39
N PHE A 701 0.56 40.14 1.20
CA PHE A 701 1.38 40.24 -0.02
C PHE A 701 2.27 41.48 0.05
N TYR A 702 3.59 41.31 -0.13
CA TYR A 702 4.53 42.41 -0.34
C TYR A 702 4.56 42.81 -1.83
N PRO A 703 4.19 44.04 -2.20
CA PRO A 703 4.41 44.54 -3.55
C PRO A 703 5.82 45.18 -3.67
N GLY A 704 6.61 44.68 -4.61
CA GLY A 704 7.66 45.48 -5.27
C GLY A 704 9.08 45.43 -4.70
N MET A 705 9.94 44.68 -5.37
CA MET A 705 11.31 45.10 -5.73
C MET A 705 11.54 44.71 -7.20
N PRO A 706 12.14 45.57 -8.04
CA PRO A 706 12.20 45.35 -9.48
C PRO A 706 13.25 44.31 -9.88
N ALA A 707 12.95 43.54 -10.94
CA ALA A 707 13.90 42.61 -11.54
C ALA A 707 15.10 43.35 -12.19
N PRO A 708 16.30 42.76 -12.21
CA PRO A 708 17.45 43.34 -12.91
C PRO A 708 17.20 43.39 -14.42
N ALA A 709 17.60 44.51 -15.04
CA ALA A 709 17.40 44.73 -16.47
C ALA A 709 18.21 43.76 -17.34
N PRO A 710 17.68 43.31 -18.50
CA PRO A 710 18.44 42.52 -19.46
C PRO A 710 19.56 43.35 -20.11
N PRO A 711 20.66 42.72 -20.56
CA PRO A 711 21.74 43.42 -21.24
C PRO A 711 21.27 44.04 -22.58
N PRO A 712 21.85 45.17 -23.01
CA PRO A 712 21.42 45.87 -24.22
C PRO A 712 21.74 45.07 -25.49
N ALA A 713 20.79 45.06 -26.42
CA ALA A 713 20.98 44.48 -27.75
C ALA A 713 22.07 45.22 -28.54
N VAL A 714 23.00 44.47 -29.13
CA VAL A 714 24.03 45.01 -30.03
C VAL A 714 23.38 45.39 -31.37
N PRO A 715 23.58 46.62 -31.89
CA PRO A 715 22.99 47.03 -33.15
C PRO A 715 23.80 46.51 -34.34
N THR A 716 23.31 45.46 -35.02
CA THR A 716 23.82 45.08 -36.34
C THR A 716 23.26 46.00 -37.42
N GLY A 717 23.90 47.16 -37.59
CA GLY A 717 23.70 48.02 -38.77
C GLY A 717 24.28 47.36 -40.02
N GLY A 718 23.55 47.41 -41.14
CA GLY A 718 24.03 46.94 -42.44
C GLY A 718 24.89 47.98 -43.17
N GLY A 719 25.68 47.53 -44.13
CA GLY A 719 26.49 48.38 -45.01
C GLY A 719 27.44 47.55 -45.87
N GLY A 720 27.06 47.29 -47.12
CA GLY A 720 27.75 46.35 -48.01
C GLY A 720 29.08 46.83 -48.60
N GLY A 721 29.62 46.03 -49.51
CA GLY A 721 30.72 46.43 -50.40
C GLY A 721 31.70 45.30 -50.73
N ASP A 722 31.71 44.92 -52.01
CA ASP A 722 32.85 44.41 -52.80
C ASP A 722 33.56 43.09 -52.45
N GLY A 723 33.58 42.19 -53.45
CA GLY A 723 34.88 41.88 -54.07
C GLY A 723 35.31 40.41 -54.26
N GLY A 724 34.74 39.72 -55.26
CA GLY A 724 35.30 38.46 -55.82
C GLY A 724 35.20 37.21 -54.92
N GLY A 725 35.25 35.98 -55.43
CA GLY A 725 35.47 35.50 -56.80
C GLY A 725 35.98 34.05 -56.76
N TYR A 726 35.80 33.31 -57.87
CA TYR A 726 36.17 31.90 -58.09
C TYR A 726 35.22 30.78 -57.64
N ALA A 727 34.73 30.04 -58.67
CA ALA A 727 34.54 28.58 -58.79
C ALA A 727 34.39 27.75 -57.50
N GLY A 728 33.34 26.93 -57.28
CA GLY A 728 32.40 26.31 -58.22
C GLY A 728 33.00 25.08 -58.90
N TRP A 729 32.51 23.88 -58.60
CA TRP A 729 32.65 22.64 -59.39
C TRP A 729 31.47 21.71 -59.04
N ASN A 730 30.68 21.32 -60.04
CA ASN A 730 29.64 20.28 -59.99
C ASN A 730 30.12 19.10 -60.87
N GLY A 731 29.60 17.89 -60.63
CA GLY A 731 29.89 16.68 -61.42
C GLY A 731 30.13 15.47 -60.50
N MET A 732 29.25 14.49 -60.29
CA MET A 732 28.19 13.84 -61.10
C MET A 732 28.70 12.66 -61.95
N ASP A 733 28.02 11.53 -61.74
CA ASP A 733 27.90 10.28 -62.51
C ASP A 733 29.06 9.26 -62.67
N ASP A 734 28.67 8.00 -62.37
CA ASP A 734 28.91 6.73 -63.05
C ASP A 734 30.26 5.96 -63.10
N VAL A 735 30.14 4.70 -62.63
CA VAL A 735 30.66 3.42 -63.18
C VAL A 735 32.18 3.19 -63.28
N ASP A 736 32.69 2.35 -62.37
CA ASP A 736 33.07 0.95 -62.66
C ASP A 736 33.00 0.09 -61.37
#